data_AF-A0A354PDZ3-F1
#
_entry.id   AF-A0A354PDZ3-F1
#
_cell.length_a   1.000
_cell.length_b   1.000
_cell.length_c   1.000
_cell.angle_alpha   90.00
_cell.angle_beta   90.00
_cell.angle_gamma   90.00
#
_symmetry.space_group_name_H-M   'P 1'
#
loop_
_entity.id
_entity.type
_entity.pdbx_description
1 polymer ?
#
loop_
_entity_poly.entity_id
_entity_poly.type
_entity_poly.pdbx_seq_one_letter_code
_entity_poly.pdbx_strand_id
1 'polypeptide(L)'
;VNLATTDYSNGSLWQTLPSIQPTDLIPGLSLNSSSSDSHGFGGLFVRNAVRSGVEALIDNYVVEVHGNLAVKANEKAIITANNDSTVTSSGGSMAGEGASVALNAIVATNAVQASARAHVERSSLTATAHGASEGDIEVSTVNSARIRATTASIVEANGHGIGVTLAFNTVGYIPQNFLANLVNVIAGNLLAEKDPVRTFALINGSLVNAAGSVKVDATASGAIDALVTYAGKTLSVTPSGGSSTLNVGATIALNTVATDTVAQINSPLSLATGGDLSVTGSDDSRVIADVQTSSISVGAGTGDSSGVAVGVTWARNELDNNVNAKIDSAGTQAAPATVGGDLWVTTYRRGAIVATTTATAIGLAVSTSGAKAISGGGAIGVNHLAGSANAEIIGSVIHVSGNVDSDGQATISSDDASRTESLVRSIAGSVAVSGGKSPAFALGISIAKNYIGWTTDQTGHDFTDSDTAAAVDQNEKVLLTAGPLQGNVYKFVGQSIFHFGAPDVIDLTKENYEDRNRWKLASIRATEYSTLAAVDATVLNVADDLNVTATSVSTIDATVLAGAVAIGVGSQSSFGGSIAGVVSVNTIESSVRASITNTPVIVAAPTEPAIVADSIHVIADDASRIGSVAGAASIAASVTGQSGIAGSIGLSLAFNDLTGGAAALMTDNGIVETRTGDLYVSSISRAAPLFDFSLATNSLSASQLDDAAKQDDDNGDTVAIDEAAVDAAADKIILNHLADALRAGGEKLPTADTLRGGWTYTTGDGVKSIQSGQTVRLEAGYRLGGVGGDRYEYIGATVSRDLGTQDYSNSSVWRRVDPELKLSILEPGKSWLLVTGDGSSYTLKLSAADASKLEVSKSSISAVSVAASMGIGIGGQSGIALSGAGAVAINSVQTQAEAIVDRSAVTVAGKMNVS
;
A
#
# COMPACT_ATOMS: atom_id res chain seq x y z
N VAL A 1 26.12 -48.13 33.84
CA VAL A 1 24.77 -47.86 33.31
C VAL A 1 24.93 -47.41 31.86
N ASN A 2 24.36 -48.14 30.90
CA ASN A 2 24.31 -47.65 29.53
C ASN A 2 23.17 -46.61 29.44
N LEU A 3 23.53 -45.34 29.30
CA LEU A 3 22.58 -44.22 29.35
C LEU A 3 21.56 -44.24 28.18
N ALA A 4 21.86 -44.97 27.10
CA ALA A 4 20.98 -45.05 25.94
C ALA A 4 19.87 -46.12 26.07
N THR A 5 20.02 -47.10 26.97
CA THR A 5 19.10 -48.25 27.08
C THR A 5 18.60 -48.47 28.51
N THR A 6 18.81 -47.50 29.39
CA THR A 6 18.41 -47.60 30.78
C THR A 6 16.95 -47.20 30.96
N ASP A 7 16.24 -47.94 31.80
CA ASP A 7 14.87 -47.62 32.22
C ASP A 7 14.89 -46.55 33.32
N TYR A 8 14.58 -45.31 32.93
CA TYR A 8 14.51 -44.14 33.80
C TYR A 8 13.22 -44.08 34.65
N SER A 9 12.28 -45.02 34.46
CA SER A 9 11.07 -45.12 35.29
C SER A 9 11.27 -45.96 36.56
N ASN A 10 12.42 -46.63 36.69
CA ASN A 10 12.76 -47.44 37.86
C ASN A 10 13.11 -46.55 39.07
N GLY A 11 12.11 -46.28 39.90
CA GLY A 11 12.19 -45.45 41.11
C GLY A 11 13.12 -45.95 42.23
N SER A 12 13.71 -47.14 42.09
CA SER A 12 14.73 -47.67 43.02
C SER A 12 16.17 -47.38 42.58
N LEU A 13 16.36 -46.95 41.32
CA LEU A 13 17.65 -46.57 40.74
C LEU A 13 17.72 -45.09 40.34
N TRP A 14 16.58 -44.50 39.98
CA TRP A 14 16.45 -43.12 39.54
C TRP A 14 15.38 -42.43 40.36
N GLN A 15 15.78 -41.41 41.10
CA GLN A 15 14.83 -40.49 41.71
C GLN A 15 14.59 -39.35 40.72
N THR A 16 13.33 -39.11 40.35
CA THR A 16 12.98 -37.86 39.69
C THR A 16 13.40 -36.74 40.63
N LEU A 17 14.38 -35.94 40.23
CA LEU A 17 14.57 -34.63 40.82
C LEU A 17 13.52 -33.76 40.16
N PRO A 18 12.40 -33.40 40.81
CA PRO A 18 11.70 -32.21 40.41
C PRO A 18 12.70 -31.08 40.67
N SER A 19 13.49 -30.72 39.67
CA SER A 19 14.13 -29.41 39.66
C SER A 19 13.01 -28.41 39.42
N ILE A 20 12.16 -28.25 40.42
CA ILE A 20 11.42 -27.02 40.57
C ILE A 20 12.50 -26.07 41.10
N GLN A 21 13.32 -25.55 40.18
CA GLN A 21 14.19 -24.47 40.57
C GLN A 21 13.24 -23.32 40.94
N PRO A 22 13.49 -22.57 42.01
CA PRO A 22 12.71 -21.37 42.30
C PRO A 22 12.63 -20.41 41.11
N THR A 23 13.59 -20.48 40.18
CA THR A 23 13.64 -19.78 38.88
C THR A 23 12.61 -20.26 37.85
N ASP A 24 12.13 -21.50 37.93
CA ASP A 24 11.07 -22.06 37.07
C ASP A 24 9.67 -21.64 37.55
N LEU A 25 9.55 -21.35 38.85
CA LEU A 25 8.35 -20.76 39.47
C LEU A 25 8.31 -19.24 39.33
N ILE A 26 9.48 -18.58 39.33
CA ILE A 26 9.64 -17.12 39.25
C ILE A 26 10.69 -16.79 38.18
N PRO A 27 10.28 -16.59 36.91
CA PRO A 27 11.18 -16.25 35.82
C PRO A 27 11.97 -14.95 36.10
N GLY A 28 13.27 -14.94 35.78
CA GLY A 28 14.15 -13.78 35.98
C GLY A 28 14.69 -13.61 37.41
N LEU A 29 14.32 -14.49 38.34
CA LEU A 29 14.87 -14.53 39.70
C LEU A 29 16.33 -15.00 39.66
N SER A 30 17.27 -14.14 40.05
CA SER A 30 18.65 -14.57 40.33
C SER A 30 18.75 -15.09 41.76
N LEU A 31 19.28 -16.30 41.94
CA LEU A 31 19.61 -16.89 43.25
C LEU A 31 21.07 -16.65 43.65
N ASN A 32 21.81 -15.85 42.87
CA ASN A 32 23.21 -15.55 43.18
C ASN A 32 23.28 -14.73 44.48
N SER A 33 24.08 -15.22 45.42
CA SER A 33 24.35 -14.54 46.69
C SER A 33 25.43 -13.45 46.59
N SER A 34 26.17 -13.41 45.48
CA SER A 34 27.20 -12.42 45.18
C SER A 34 26.92 -11.74 43.84
N SER A 35 27.46 -10.54 43.64
CA SER A 35 27.46 -9.84 42.34
C SER A 35 27.94 -10.74 41.20
N SER A 36 27.22 -10.72 40.07
CA SER A 36 27.56 -11.46 38.86
C SER A 36 27.31 -10.60 37.62
N ASP A 37 28.38 -10.17 36.96
CA ASP A 37 28.30 -9.42 35.70
C ASP A 37 28.20 -10.38 34.49
N SER A 38 27.34 -10.05 33.53
CA SER A 38 27.14 -10.78 32.27
C SER A 38 26.92 -9.81 31.11
N HIS A 39 27.68 -10.00 30.04
CA HIS A 39 27.55 -9.21 28.82
C HIS A 39 27.46 -10.15 27.60
N GLY A 40 26.37 -10.03 26.85
CA GLY A 40 26.16 -10.69 25.56
C GLY A 40 26.21 -9.67 24.43
N PHE A 41 26.97 -9.97 23.38
CA PHE A 41 27.08 -9.13 22.19
C PHE A 41 26.92 -9.99 20.94
N GLY A 42 26.03 -9.59 20.05
CA GLY A 42 25.80 -10.22 18.75
C GLY A 42 25.89 -9.21 17.61
N GLY A 43 26.50 -9.63 16.51
CA GLY A 43 26.62 -8.84 15.30
C GLY A 43 26.50 -9.75 14.09
N LEU A 44 25.60 -9.43 13.17
CA LEU A 44 25.39 -10.18 11.94
C LEU A 44 25.38 -9.22 10.75
N PHE A 45 26.33 -9.39 9.82
CA PHE A 45 26.43 -8.58 8.62
C PHE A 45 26.36 -9.51 7.41
N VAL A 46 25.31 -9.37 6.60
CA VAL A 46 25.06 -10.23 5.46
C VAL A 46 24.90 -9.37 4.21
N ARG A 47 25.66 -9.70 3.18
CA ARG A 47 25.56 -9.07 1.86
C ARG A 47 25.43 -10.12 0.77
N ASN A 48 24.27 -10.15 0.14
CA ASN A 48 24.02 -10.95 -1.05
C ASN A 48 23.84 -10.03 -2.26
N ALA A 49 24.50 -10.36 -3.36
CA ALA A 49 24.32 -9.65 -4.61
C ALA A 49 24.26 -10.67 -5.75
N VAL A 50 23.18 -10.65 -6.52
CA VAL A 50 23.03 -11.43 -7.74
C VAL A 50 23.04 -10.48 -8.92
N ARG A 51 23.90 -10.77 -9.89
CA ARG A 51 23.98 -10.08 -11.18
C ARG A 51 23.86 -11.11 -12.28
N SER A 52 22.86 -10.97 -13.13
CA SER A 52 22.55 -11.94 -14.18
C SER A 52 22.10 -11.25 -15.46
N GLY A 53 22.39 -11.87 -16.60
CA GLY A 53 22.07 -11.35 -17.91
C GLY A 53 21.90 -12.49 -18.91
N VAL A 54 20.82 -12.47 -19.69
CA VAL A 54 20.59 -13.37 -20.81
C VAL A 54 20.38 -12.55 -22.07
N GLU A 55 21.09 -12.89 -23.13
CA GLU A 55 21.01 -12.22 -24.42
C GLU A 55 20.87 -13.24 -25.54
N ALA A 56 19.88 -13.01 -26.42
CA ALA A 56 19.69 -13.71 -27.68
C ALA A 56 19.71 -12.67 -28.80
N LEU A 57 20.61 -12.82 -29.78
CA LEU A 57 20.87 -11.80 -30.80
C LEU A 57 20.95 -12.43 -32.19
N ILE A 58 20.21 -11.86 -33.15
CA ILE A 58 20.44 -12.03 -34.59
C ILE A 58 20.89 -10.67 -35.13
N ASP A 59 22.13 -10.56 -35.59
CA ASP A 59 22.68 -9.30 -36.09
C ASP A 59 23.33 -9.47 -37.47
N ASN A 60 22.84 -8.75 -38.48
CA ASN A 60 23.36 -8.73 -39.84
C ASN A 60 23.34 -10.09 -40.54
N TYR A 61 22.23 -10.83 -40.40
CA TYR A 61 22.04 -12.14 -41.04
C TYR A 61 20.81 -12.19 -41.93
N VAL A 62 20.84 -13.09 -42.91
CA VAL A 62 19.67 -13.56 -43.65
C VAL A 62 19.27 -14.91 -43.08
N VAL A 63 18.06 -15.01 -42.55
CA VAL A 63 17.50 -16.19 -41.90
C VAL A 63 16.24 -16.60 -42.65
N GLU A 64 16.30 -17.75 -43.32
CA GLU A 64 15.17 -18.36 -44.02
C GLU A 64 14.82 -19.69 -43.34
N VAL A 65 13.58 -19.83 -42.86
CA VAL A 65 13.11 -21.01 -42.13
C VAL A 65 11.81 -21.55 -42.73
N HIS A 66 11.76 -22.87 -42.92
CA HIS A 66 10.55 -23.60 -43.29
C HIS A 66 9.85 -24.08 -42.01
N GLY A 67 9.05 -23.20 -41.42
CA GLY A 67 8.42 -23.34 -40.11
C GLY A 67 8.60 -22.06 -39.30
N ASN A 68 8.49 -22.17 -37.97
CA ASN A 68 8.52 -21.02 -37.08
C ASN A 68 9.96 -20.61 -36.71
N LEU A 69 10.18 -19.30 -36.55
CA LEU A 69 11.40 -18.69 -36.03
C LEU A 69 11.14 -18.13 -34.63
N ALA A 70 12.03 -18.41 -33.68
CA ALA A 70 11.94 -17.87 -32.32
C ALA A 70 13.30 -17.36 -31.83
N VAL A 71 13.33 -16.12 -31.33
CA VAL A 71 14.46 -15.50 -30.62
C VAL A 71 14.01 -15.22 -29.19
N LYS A 72 14.51 -16.00 -28.22
CA LYS A 72 14.01 -15.97 -26.84
C LYS A 72 15.12 -15.74 -25.82
N ALA A 73 14.90 -14.83 -24.88
CA ALA A 73 15.77 -14.64 -23.71
C ALA A 73 14.96 -14.73 -22.41
N ASN A 74 15.27 -15.72 -21.58
CA ASN A 74 14.61 -15.98 -20.31
C ASN A 74 15.60 -15.84 -19.15
N GLU A 75 15.42 -14.84 -18.30
CA GLU A 75 16.24 -14.56 -17.12
C GLU A 75 15.43 -14.83 -15.84
N LYS A 76 16.09 -15.45 -14.85
CA LYS A 76 15.53 -15.61 -13.50
C LYS A 76 16.61 -15.45 -12.44
N ALA A 77 16.56 -14.34 -11.71
CA ALA A 77 17.43 -14.05 -10.58
C ALA A 77 16.67 -14.10 -9.24
N ILE A 78 17.08 -14.97 -8.32
CA ILE A 78 16.44 -15.09 -7.00
C ILE A 78 17.47 -15.02 -5.88
N ILE A 79 17.19 -14.21 -4.86
CA ILE A 79 17.82 -14.32 -3.54
C ILE A 79 16.78 -14.86 -2.56
N THR A 80 17.14 -15.90 -1.82
CA THR A 80 16.44 -16.31 -0.59
C THR A 80 17.42 -16.20 0.57
N ALA A 81 17.18 -15.27 1.48
CA ALA A 81 18.04 -15.00 2.63
C ALA A 81 17.26 -15.21 3.92
N ASN A 82 17.82 -15.97 4.85
CA ASN A 82 17.32 -16.09 6.22
C ASN A 82 18.42 -15.73 7.20
N ASN A 83 18.17 -14.74 8.05
CA ASN A 83 19.12 -14.19 9.00
C ASN A 83 18.48 -14.22 10.39
N ASP A 84 19.01 -15.07 11.28
CA ASP A 84 18.52 -15.20 12.65
C ASP A 84 19.67 -14.91 13.62
N SER A 85 19.47 -13.98 14.55
CA SER A 85 20.44 -13.68 15.62
C SER A 85 19.73 -13.58 16.96
N THR A 86 20.23 -14.32 17.95
CA THR A 86 19.73 -14.31 19.32
C THR A 86 20.87 -14.00 20.28
N VAL A 87 20.66 -13.01 21.15
CA VAL A 87 21.62 -12.63 22.20
C VAL A 87 20.92 -12.67 23.54
N THR A 88 21.48 -13.45 24.46
CA THR A 88 20.96 -13.61 25.83
C THR A 88 22.02 -13.24 26.86
N SER A 89 21.61 -12.57 27.95
CA SER A 89 22.48 -12.27 29.10
C SER A 89 21.74 -12.48 30.42
N SER A 90 22.35 -13.22 31.35
CA SER A 90 21.70 -13.72 32.58
C SER A 90 22.40 -13.32 33.88
N GLY A 91 23.07 -12.15 33.90
CA GLY A 91 23.75 -11.62 35.09
C GLY A 91 22.79 -11.17 36.20
N GLY A 92 23.35 -10.75 37.34
CA GLY A 92 22.64 -10.19 38.49
C GLY A 92 22.66 -11.07 39.75
N SER A 93 22.16 -10.53 40.87
CA SER A 93 22.14 -11.16 42.19
C SER A 93 20.90 -10.82 43.02
N MET A 94 20.68 -11.56 44.12
CA MET A 94 19.60 -11.31 45.07
C MET A 94 19.70 -9.93 45.76
N ALA A 95 20.91 -9.38 45.83
CA ALA A 95 21.24 -8.07 46.41
C ALA A 95 21.04 -6.89 45.44
N GLY A 96 20.71 -7.15 44.17
CA GLY A 96 20.63 -6.13 43.13
C GLY A 96 21.99 -5.72 42.55
N GLU A 97 23.05 -6.47 42.86
CA GLU A 97 24.40 -6.26 42.34
C GLU A 97 24.66 -7.15 41.11
N GLY A 98 25.45 -6.66 40.15
CA GLY A 98 25.82 -7.38 38.93
C GLY A 98 25.09 -6.86 37.67
N ALA A 99 25.84 -6.55 36.62
CA ALA A 99 25.33 -6.04 35.35
C ALA A 99 24.84 -7.17 34.42
N SER A 100 23.76 -6.93 33.67
CA SER A 100 23.30 -7.83 32.62
C SER A 100 22.97 -7.04 31.35
N VAL A 101 23.83 -7.13 30.33
CA VAL A 101 23.67 -6.41 29.06
C VAL A 101 23.60 -7.38 27.89
N ALA A 102 22.64 -7.20 26.99
CA ALA A 102 22.57 -7.88 25.70
C ALA A 102 22.45 -6.85 24.56
N LEU A 103 23.41 -6.85 23.62
CA LEU A 103 23.38 -6.00 22.43
C LEU A 103 23.35 -6.86 21.17
N ASN A 104 22.48 -6.54 20.22
CA ASN A 104 22.42 -7.21 18.93
C ASN A 104 22.35 -6.19 17.79
N ALA A 105 23.14 -6.40 16.75
CA ALA A 105 23.09 -5.58 15.54
C ALA A 105 23.07 -6.48 14.31
N ILE A 106 22.05 -6.32 13.47
CA ILE A 106 21.95 -7.01 12.18
C ILE A 106 21.93 -6.00 11.05
N VAL A 107 22.75 -6.23 10.02
CA VAL A 107 22.69 -5.51 8.75
C VAL A 107 22.60 -6.54 7.64
N ALA A 108 21.45 -6.64 7.00
CA ALA A 108 21.21 -7.50 5.84
C ALA A 108 21.03 -6.63 4.60
N THR A 109 21.88 -6.81 3.59
CA THR A 109 21.77 -6.16 2.29
C THR A 109 21.60 -7.23 1.21
N ASN A 110 20.52 -7.18 0.43
CA ASN A 110 20.27 -8.07 -0.69
C ASN A 110 20.04 -7.24 -1.94
N ALA A 111 20.80 -7.49 -3.00
CA ALA A 111 20.66 -6.77 -4.25
C ALA A 111 20.55 -7.72 -5.44
N VAL A 112 19.56 -7.49 -6.30
CA VAL A 112 19.40 -8.20 -7.58
C VAL A 112 19.47 -7.19 -8.71
N GLN A 113 20.37 -7.44 -9.65
CA GLN A 113 20.42 -6.75 -10.94
C GLN A 113 20.31 -7.82 -12.02
N ALA A 114 19.30 -7.72 -12.88
CA ALA A 114 18.96 -8.73 -13.87
C ALA A 114 18.65 -8.08 -15.22
N SER A 115 18.99 -8.75 -16.33
CA SER A 115 18.61 -8.30 -17.67
C SER A 115 18.30 -9.45 -18.62
N ALA A 116 17.24 -9.31 -19.41
CA ALA A 116 16.88 -10.21 -20.51
C ALA A 116 16.76 -9.40 -21.80
N ARG A 117 17.44 -9.83 -22.86
CA ARG A 117 17.45 -9.15 -24.16
C ARG A 117 17.29 -10.14 -25.31
N ALA A 118 16.25 -9.99 -26.13
CA ALA A 118 16.07 -10.70 -27.38
C ALA A 118 16.03 -9.68 -28.52
N HIS A 119 17.08 -9.63 -29.33
CA HIS A 119 17.29 -8.59 -30.33
C HIS A 119 17.43 -9.20 -31.74
N VAL A 120 16.80 -8.54 -32.70
CA VAL A 120 17.03 -8.74 -34.14
C VAL A 120 17.45 -7.40 -34.72
N GLU A 121 18.67 -7.32 -35.20
CA GLU A 121 19.26 -6.07 -35.68
C GLU A 121 19.76 -6.23 -37.13
N ARG A 122 19.44 -5.26 -37.99
CA ARG A 122 19.96 -5.15 -39.37
C ARG A 122 19.91 -6.47 -40.15
N SER A 123 18.89 -7.28 -39.93
CA SER A 123 18.78 -8.65 -40.43
C SER A 123 17.60 -8.82 -41.38
N SER A 124 17.51 -9.96 -42.05
CA SER A 124 16.38 -10.37 -42.87
C SER A 124 15.83 -11.69 -42.35
N LEU A 125 14.58 -11.66 -41.87
CA LEU A 125 13.89 -12.82 -41.33
C LEU A 125 12.75 -13.23 -42.26
N THR A 126 12.80 -14.46 -42.76
CA THR A 126 11.72 -15.05 -43.57
C THR A 126 11.31 -16.40 -42.98
N ALA A 127 10.04 -16.52 -42.59
CA ALA A 127 9.44 -17.76 -42.08
C ALA A 127 8.29 -18.19 -43.00
N THR A 128 8.37 -19.41 -43.55
CA THR A 128 7.34 -19.96 -44.45
C THR A 128 6.61 -21.12 -43.81
N ALA A 129 5.30 -21.27 -44.05
CA ALA A 129 4.51 -22.40 -43.57
C ALA A 129 5.13 -23.76 -43.95
N HIS A 130 5.11 -24.72 -43.02
CA HIS A 130 5.58 -26.08 -43.25
C HIS A 130 4.87 -27.10 -42.35
N GLY A 131 4.15 -28.04 -42.97
CA GLY A 131 3.40 -29.05 -42.22
C GLY A 131 2.29 -28.42 -41.38
N ALA A 132 2.38 -28.56 -40.05
CA ALA A 132 1.46 -27.96 -39.09
C ALA A 132 1.91 -26.58 -38.57
N SER A 133 3.09 -26.11 -38.97
CA SER A 133 3.60 -24.78 -38.60
C SER A 133 3.17 -23.74 -39.63
N GLU A 134 2.62 -22.62 -39.15
CA GLU A 134 2.10 -21.53 -39.98
C GLU A 134 3.23 -20.63 -40.51
N GLY A 135 4.41 -20.65 -39.88
CA GLY A 135 5.56 -19.84 -40.28
C GLY A 135 5.63 -18.54 -39.48
N ASP A 136 5.53 -18.66 -38.15
CA ASP A 136 5.53 -17.53 -37.22
C ASP A 136 6.93 -16.98 -36.97
N ILE A 137 7.04 -15.70 -36.63
CA ILE A 137 8.27 -15.07 -36.11
C ILE A 137 7.99 -14.54 -34.70
N GLU A 138 8.68 -15.08 -33.71
CA GLU A 138 8.58 -14.66 -32.30
C GLU A 138 9.90 -14.09 -31.81
N VAL A 139 9.87 -12.89 -31.24
CA VAL A 139 10.96 -12.30 -30.46
C VAL A 139 10.42 -12.04 -29.06
N SER A 140 10.85 -12.84 -28.07
CA SER A 140 10.28 -12.76 -26.73
C SER A 140 11.30 -12.74 -25.62
N THR A 141 10.99 -11.96 -24.58
CA THR A 141 11.80 -11.88 -23.36
C THR A 141 10.97 -12.06 -22.11
N VAL A 142 11.52 -12.81 -21.17
CA VAL A 142 10.97 -12.98 -19.82
C VAL A 142 12.07 -12.70 -18.80
N ASN A 143 11.82 -11.81 -17.86
CA ASN A 143 12.78 -11.47 -16.80
C ASN A 143 12.10 -11.49 -15.43
N SER A 144 12.56 -12.36 -14.53
CA SER A 144 12.00 -12.48 -13.18
C SER A 144 13.08 -12.28 -12.12
N ALA A 145 13.04 -11.12 -11.45
CA ALA A 145 13.96 -10.76 -10.39
C ALA A 145 13.24 -10.76 -9.04
N ARG A 146 13.70 -11.59 -8.10
CA ARG A 146 13.05 -11.74 -6.79
C ARG A 146 14.01 -11.74 -5.61
N ILE A 147 13.63 -11.05 -4.55
CA ILE A 147 14.22 -11.21 -3.22
C ILE A 147 13.15 -11.75 -2.27
N ARG A 148 13.48 -12.83 -1.55
CA ARG A 148 12.78 -13.25 -0.34
C ARG A 148 13.75 -13.15 0.82
N ALA A 149 13.50 -12.22 1.74
CA ALA A 149 14.40 -11.95 2.84
C ALA A 149 13.65 -12.03 4.17
N THR A 150 14.14 -12.89 5.06
CA THR A 150 13.73 -12.95 6.46
C THR A 150 14.91 -12.53 7.32
N THR A 151 14.70 -11.55 8.19
CA THR A 151 15.71 -11.10 9.16
C THR A 151 15.06 -10.96 10.53
N ALA A 152 15.44 -11.82 11.46
CA ALA A 152 14.93 -11.85 12.82
C ALA A 152 16.03 -11.61 13.85
N SER A 153 15.76 -10.68 14.76
CA SER A 153 16.64 -10.31 15.86
C SER A 153 15.93 -10.55 17.19
N ILE A 154 16.55 -11.34 18.07
CA ILE A 154 16.06 -11.62 19.42
C ILE A 154 17.09 -11.13 20.44
N VAL A 155 16.63 -10.37 21.43
CA VAL A 155 17.45 -9.87 22.54
C VAL A 155 16.78 -10.15 23.86
N GLU A 156 17.48 -10.86 24.74
CA GLU A 156 17.02 -11.20 26.08
C GLU A 156 18.06 -10.81 27.14
N ALA A 157 17.64 -10.06 28.16
CA ALA A 157 18.54 -9.73 29.27
C ALA A 157 17.84 -9.60 30.63
N ASN A 158 18.58 -9.92 31.70
CA ASN A 158 18.14 -9.63 33.06
C ASN A 158 18.31 -8.14 33.46
N GLY A 159 18.76 -7.29 32.53
CA GLY A 159 19.03 -5.87 32.71
C GLY A 159 18.71 -5.04 31.46
N HIS A 160 19.73 -4.72 30.64
CA HIS A 160 19.59 -3.88 29.43
C HIS A 160 19.62 -4.71 28.14
N GLY A 161 18.74 -4.37 27.20
CA GLY A 161 18.66 -5.00 25.88
C GLY A 161 18.56 -3.96 24.76
N ILE A 162 19.47 -4.02 23.78
CA ILE A 162 19.41 -3.14 22.61
C ILE A 162 19.55 -3.97 21.34
N GLY A 163 18.61 -3.80 20.41
CA GLY A 163 18.65 -4.39 19.09
C GLY A 163 18.48 -3.37 17.98
N VAL A 164 19.36 -3.43 16.99
CA VAL A 164 19.21 -2.70 15.73
C VAL A 164 19.16 -3.71 14.59
N THR A 165 18.09 -3.69 13.82
CA THR A 165 17.89 -4.54 12.65
C THR A 165 17.74 -3.68 11.41
N LEU A 166 18.73 -3.72 10.52
CA LEU A 166 18.72 -3.01 9.25
C LEU A 166 18.58 -4.03 8.11
N ALA A 167 17.59 -3.86 7.25
CA ALA A 167 17.37 -4.70 6.08
C ALA A 167 17.19 -3.84 4.82
N PHE A 168 18.09 -4.01 3.85
CA PHE A 168 18.09 -3.25 2.61
C PHE A 168 18.00 -4.21 1.43
N ASN A 169 16.83 -4.27 0.80
CA ASN A 169 16.54 -5.14 -0.33
C ASN A 169 16.31 -4.29 -1.58
N THR A 170 17.11 -4.53 -2.62
CA THR A 170 17.03 -3.75 -3.86
C THR A 170 16.95 -4.66 -5.07
N VAL A 171 16.00 -4.40 -5.97
CA VAL A 171 15.88 -5.01 -7.28
C VAL A 171 15.95 -3.88 -8.31
N GLY A 172 16.93 -3.92 -9.21
CA GLY A 172 17.08 -2.86 -10.22
C GLY A 172 17.74 -1.55 -9.73
N TYR A 173 18.57 -1.62 -8.70
CA TYR A 173 19.35 -0.48 -8.20
C TYR A 173 20.82 -0.86 -7.98
N ILE A 174 21.71 0.10 -8.17
CA ILE A 174 23.12 -0.08 -7.87
C ILE A 174 23.30 -0.25 -6.36
N PRO A 175 23.95 -1.33 -5.88
CA PRO A 175 24.13 -1.56 -4.45
C PRO A 175 24.97 -0.45 -3.79
N GLN A 176 24.43 0.20 -2.76
CA GLN A 176 25.14 1.21 -1.96
C GLN A 176 25.68 0.65 -0.64
N ASN A 177 26.48 1.47 0.07
CA ASN A 177 26.88 1.16 1.44
C ASN A 177 25.71 1.34 2.43
N PHE A 178 25.74 0.61 3.53
CA PHE A 178 24.60 0.58 4.48
C PHE A 178 24.35 1.91 5.19
N LEU A 179 25.37 2.79 5.33
CA LEU A 179 25.21 4.11 5.92
C LEU A 179 24.45 5.05 4.98
N ALA A 180 24.75 5.00 3.68
CA ALA A 180 23.97 5.68 2.64
C ALA A 180 22.53 5.16 2.63
N ASN A 181 22.33 3.83 2.67
CA ASN A 181 20.98 3.26 2.74
C ASN A 181 20.20 3.73 3.99
N LEU A 182 20.86 3.83 5.15
CA LEU A 182 20.23 4.35 6.37
C LEU A 182 19.82 5.83 6.22
N VAL A 183 20.69 6.66 5.64
CA VAL A 183 20.36 8.05 5.32
C VAL A 183 19.19 8.11 4.32
N ASN A 184 19.13 7.23 3.32
CA ASN A 184 18.05 7.21 2.33
C ASN A 184 16.70 6.90 2.94
N VAL A 185 16.67 6.00 3.92
CA VAL A 185 15.43 5.67 4.62
C VAL A 185 14.91 6.88 5.40
N ILE A 186 15.80 7.62 6.06
CA ILE A 186 15.45 8.74 6.96
C ILE A 186 15.20 10.05 6.19
N ALA A 187 16.08 10.38 5.24
CA ALA A 187 16.15 11.70 4.60
C ALA A 187 15.49 11.76 3.22
N GLY A 188 14.94 10.69 2.66
CA GLY A 188 14.13 10.83 1.44
C GLY A 188 14.90 10.98 0.11
N ASN A 189 16.06 11.64 0.10
CA ASN A 189 16.63 12.30 -1.10
C ASN A 189 17.95 11.73 -1.67
N LEU A 190 18.67 10.86 -0.96
CA LEU A 190 19.92 10.23 -1.45
C LEU A 190 19.68 8.90 -2.20
N LEU A 191 18.65 8.82 -3.05
CA LEU A 191 18.31 7.56 -3.71
C LEU A 191 19.49 6.92 -4.46
N ALA A 192 19.59 5.59 -4.35
CA ALA A 192 20.55 4.81 -5.11
C ALA A 192 20.33 5.02 -6.60
N GLU A 193 21.43 5.12 -7.36
CA GLU A 193 21.35 5.21 -8.82
C GLU A 193 20.57 4.00 -9.36
N LYS A 194 19.54 4.28 -10.16
CA LYS A 194 18.67 3.28 -10.77
C LYS A 194 19.46 2.52 -11.83
N ASP A 195 19.42 1.19 -11.76
CA ASP A 195 19.86 0.28 -12.83
C ASP A 195 18.77 -0.77 -12.99
N PRO A 196 17.63 -0.38 -13.60
CA PRO A 196 16.40 -1.17 -13.55
C PRO A 196 16.61 -2.58 -14.11
N VAL A 197 15.76 -3.51 -13.69
CA VAL A 197 15.70 -4.84 -14.30
C VAL A 197 15.20 -4.68 -15.74
N ARG A 198 16.11 -4.82 -16.71
CA ARG A 198 15.84 -4.54 -18.13
C ARG A 198 15.30 -5.75 -18.86
N THR A 199 14.21 -5.58 -19.61
CA THR A 199 13.53 -6.65 -20.33
C THR A 199 13.19 -6.18 -21.73
N PHE A 200 14.02 -6.50 -22.71
CA PHE A 200 13.95 -5.91 -24.05
C PHE A 200 13.73 -6.96 -25.14
N ALA A 201 12.60 -6.88 -25.85
CA ALA A 201 12.34 -7.61 -27.09
C ALA A 201 12.30 -6.62 -28.25
N LEU A 202 13.34 -6.64 -29.10
CA LEU A 202 13.55 -5.59 -30.11
C LEU A 202 13.76 -6.19 -31.51
N ILE A 203 13.06 -5.63 -32.50
CA ILE A 203 13.37 -5.78 -33.91
C ILE A 203 13.75 -4.39 -34.44
N ASN A 204 15.00 -4.21 -34.89
CA ASN A 204 15.52 -2.92 -35.30
C ASN A 204 16.16 -2.98 -36.69
N GLY A 205 15.73 -2.11 -37.61
CA GLY A 205 16.36 -1.97 -38.93
C GLY A 205 16.37 -3.26 -39.76
N SER A 206 15.40 -4.16 -39.55
CA SER A 206 15.39 -5.51 -40.11
C SER A 206 14.20 -5.72 -41.06
N LEU A 207 14.38 -6.58 -42.07
CA LEU A 207 13.30 -7.10 -42.89
C LEU A 207 12.60 -8.24 -42.15
N VAL A 208 11.28 -8.19 -42.06
CA VAL A 208 10.44 -9.23 -41.44
C VAL A 208 9.37 -9.70 -42.43
N ASN A 209 9.36 -10.99 -42.72
CA ASN A 209 8.38 -11.64 -43.58
C ASN A 209 7.93 -12.97 -42.97
N ALA A 210 6.76 -13.01 -42.34
CA ALA A 210 6.17 -14.20 -41.74
C ALA A 210 4.97 -14.68 -42.57
N ALA A 211 4.90 -15.97 -42.89
CA ALA A 211 3.69 -16.57 -43.45
C ALA A 211 2.57 -16.69 -42.40
N GLY A 212 2.93 -16.94 -41.14
CA GLY A 212 2.06 -16.90 -39.98
C GLY A 212 2.11 -15.54 -39.29
N SER A 213 2.08 -15.53 -37.96
CA SER A 213 2.03 -14.30 -37.13
C SER A 213 3.43 -13.77 -36.76
N VAL A 214 3.51 -12.47 -36.45
CA VAL A 214 4.69 -11.82 -35.86
C VAL A 214 4.38 -11.41 -34.43
N LYS A 215 5.21 -11.83 -33.48
CA LYS A 215 5.04 -11.57 -32.05
C LYS A 215 6.31 -10.98 -31.44
N VAL A 216 6.20 -9.82 -30.81
CA VAL A 216 7.28 -9.16 -30.07
C VAL A 216 6.81 -8.92 -28.63
N ASP A 217 7.32 -9.72 -27.70
CA ASP A 217 6.84 -9.75 -26.32
C ASP A 217 7.94 -9.48 -25.30
N ALA A 218 7.69 -8.57 -24.36
CA ALA A 218 8.56 -8.35 -23.21
C ALA A 218 7.75 -8.49 -21.92
N THR A 219 8.14 -9.42 -21.05
CA THR A 219 7.45 -9.69 -19.77
C THR A 219 8.42 -9.62 -18.59
N ALA A 220 8.18 -8.69 -17.67
CA ALA A 220 9.00 -8.51 -16.48
C ALA A 220 8.22 -8.77 -15.17
N SER A 221 8.95 -9.19 -14.14
CA SER A 221 8.45 -9.20 -12.77
C SER A 221 9.59 -8.91 -11.80
N GLY A 222 9.49 -7.78 -11.10
CA GLY A 222 10.32 -7.41 -9.97
C GLY A 222 9.58 -7.64 -8.66
N ALA A 223 10.10 -8.48 -7.77
CA ALA A 223 9.42 -8.83 -6.53
C ALA A 223 10.33 -8.79 -5.30
N ILE A 224 9.86 -8.16 -4.22
CA ILE A 224 10.46 -8.28 -2.88
C ILE A 224 9.39 -8.83 -1.93
N ASP A 225 9.68 -9.95 -1.26
CA ASP A 225 9.00 -10.31 -0.01
C ASP A 225 10.01 -10.15 1.15
N ALA A 226 9.76 -9.19 2.04
CA ALA A 226 10.62 -8.90 3.17
C ALA A 226 9.87 -9.08 4.49
N LEU A 227 10.41 -9.92 5.38
CA LEU A 227 9.99 -10.03 6.77
C LEU A 227 11.16 -9.62 7.66
N VAL A 228 11.02 -8.49 8.36
CA VAL A 228 12.08 -7.91 9.19
C VAL A 228 11.53 -7.71 10.59
N THR A 229 12.07 -8.44 11.56
CA THR A 229 11.52 -8.49 12.91
C THR A 229 12.59 -8.24 13.97
N TYR A 230 12.17 -7.54 15.02
CA TYR A 230 12.88 -7.46 16.29
C TYR A 230 11.95 -7.88 17.43
N ALA A 231 12.41 -8.80 18.27
CA ALA A 231 11.76 -9.21 19.51
C ALA A 231 12.73 -9.05 20.68
N GLY A 232 12.47 -8.04 21.50
CA GLY A 232 13.28 -7.72 22.67
C GLY A 232 12.52 -7.94 23.97
N LYS A 233 13.18 -8.59 24.93
CA LYS A 233 12.67 -8.74 26.31
C LYS A 233 13.75 -8.44 27.35
N THR A 234 13.42 -7.58 28.31
CA THR A 234 14.23 -7.36 29.52
C THR A 234 13.43 -7.63 30.78
N LEU A 235 14.00 -8.37 31.73
CA LEU A 235 13.33 -8.77 32.98
C LEU A 235 14.28 -8.73 34.18
N SER A 236 13.99 -7.89 35.18
CA SER A 236 14.81 -7.78 36.39
C SER A 236 13.96 -7.99 37.65
N VAL A 237 14.35 -8.96 38.51
CA VAL A 237 13.64 -9.33 39.75
C VAL A 237 14.61 -9.37 40.95
N THR A 238 14.43 -8.45 41.91
CA THR A 238 15.39 -8.21 43.02
C THR A 238 14.73 -8.09 44.40
N PRO A 239 14.82 -9.13 45.26
CA PRO A 239 14.10 -9.19 46.54
C PRO A 239 14.63 -8.32 47.69
N SER A 240 15.89 -7.88 47.70
CA SER A 240 16.49 -7.13 48.82
C SER A 240 16.79 -5.65 48.55
N GLY A 241 16.42 -5.14 47.35
CA GLY A 241 16.44 -3.73 46.95
C GLY A 241 17.10 -3.46 45.58
N GLY A 242 16.54 -2.53 44.77
CA GLY A 242 17.06 -1.98 43.49
C GLY A 242 16.48 -2.61 42.19
N SER A 243 15.81 -1.86 41.29
CA SER A 243 15.39 -2.38 39.97
C SER A 243 15.44 -1.35 38.82
N SER A 244 15.91 -1.76 37.64
CA SER A 244 15.96 -0.94 36.41
C SER A 244 15.95 -1.82 35.15
N THR A 245 15.14 -1.48 34.14
CA THR A 245 15.12 -2.18 32.84
C THR A 245 14.88 -1.21 31.68
N LEU A 246 15.56 -1.43 30.55
CA LEU A 246 15.37 -0.68 29.30
C LEU A 246 15.62 -1.61 28.10
N ASN A 247 14.60 -1.75 27.24
CA ASN A 247 14.68 -2.44 25.96
C ASN A 247 14.50 -1.44 24.81
N VAL A 248 15.47 -1.38 23.89
CA VAL A 248 15.40 -0.53 22.69
C VAL A 248 15.49 -1.40 21.45
N GLY A 249 14.47 -1.31 20.60
CA GLY A 249 14.41 -1.95 19.30
C GLY A 249 14.28 -0.91 18.20
N ALA A 250 15.16 -0.97 17.20
CA ALA A 250 15.03 -0.21 15.97
C ALA A 250 15.05 -1.16 14.78
N THR A 251 13.96 -1.21 14.02
CA THR A 251 13.88 -1.96 12.78
C THR A 251 13.71 -1.00 11.62
N ILE A 252 14.67 -1.00 10.70
CA ILE A 252 14.70 -0.11 9.54
C ILE A 252 14.81 -0.97 8.30
N ALA A 253 13.85 -0.81 7.39
CA ALA A 253 13.82 -1.52 6.12
C ALA A 253 13.73 -0.57 4.93
N LEU A 254 14.52 -0.85 3.90
CA LEU A 254 14.40 -0.27 2.56
C LEU A 254 14.11 -1.40 1.59
N ASN A 255 13.01 -1.31 0.85
CA ASN A 255 12.69 -2.24 -0.21
C ASN A 255 12.42 -1.45 -1.49
N THR A 256 13.32 -1.53 -2.47
CA THR A 256 13.17 -0.78 -3.73
C THR A 256 13.18 -1.73 -4.92
N VAL A 257 12.23 -1.55 -5.83
CA VAL A 257 12.11 -2.29 -7.08
C VAL A 257 12.07 -1.30 -8.23
N ALA A 258 12.93 -1.50 -9.22
CA ALA A 258 12.90 -0.78 -10.48
C ALA A 258 12.97 -1.76 -11.66
N THR A 259 12.04 -1.65 -12.61
CA THR A 259 11.98 -2.45 -13.83
C THR A 259 11.77 -1.55 -15.04
N ASP A 260 12.27 -2.01 -16.20
CA ASP A 260 12.16 -1.32 -17.47
C ASP A 260 11.92 -2.35 -18.57
N THR A 261 10.70 -2.36 -19.10
CA THR A 261 10.19 -3.37 -20.03
C THR A 261 9.87 -2.73 -21.38
N VAL A 262 10.52 -3.20 -22.44
CA VAL A 262 10.38 -2.63 -23.79
C VAL A 262 10.16 -3.74 -24.81
N ALA A 263 9.02 -3.71 -25.49
CA ALA A 263 8.73 -4.47 -26.69
C ALA A 263 8.66 -3.51 -27.89
N GLN A 264 9.49 -3.69 -28.91
CA GLN A 264 9.57 -2.71 -29.99
C GLN A 264 9.90 -3.30 -31.36
N ILE A 265 9.21 -2.77 -32.38
CA ILE A 265 9.61 -2.86 -33.78
C ILE A 265 9.99 -1.46 -34.24
N ASN A 266 11.26 -1.25 -34.57
CA ASN A 266 11.83 0.05 -34.89
C ASN A 266 12.41 0.10 -36.30
N SER A 267 11.85 0.98 -37.14
CA SER A 267 12.34 1.24 -38.49
C SER A 267 12.60 -0.04 -39.31
N PRO A 268 11.66 -1.00 -39.40
CA PRO A 268 11.87 -2.21 -40.18
C PRO A 268 12.07 -1.87 -41.66
N LEU A 269 12.97 -2.58 -42.34
CA LEU A 269 13.21 -2.40 -43.79
C LEU A 269 11.97 -2.77 -44.62
N SER A 270 11.26 -3.81 -44.17
CA SER A 270 9.89 -4.12 -44.53
C SER A 270 9.26 -4.97 -43.43
N LEU A 271 7.95 -4.93 -43.30
CA LEU A 271 7.19 -5.71 -42.33
C LEU A 271 5.96 -6.31 -43.01
N ALA A 272 5.95 -7.63 -43.14
CA ALA A 272 4.83 -8.39 -43.68
C ALA A 272 4.56 -9.62 -42.81
N THR A 273 3.30 -9.82 -42.44
CA THR A 273 2.81 -10.98 -41.69
C THR A 273 1.51 -11.47 -42.33
N GLY A 274 1.37 -12.79 -42.53
CA GLY A 274 0.14 -13.40 -43.06
C GLY A 274 -0.93 -13.62 -42.00
N GLY A 275 -0.52 -13.75 -40.73
CA GLY A 275 -1.36 -13.75 -39.55
C GLY A 275 -1.29 -12.42 -38.79
N ASP A 276 -1.44 -12.50 -37.49
CA ASP A 276 -1.49 -11.35 -36.59
C ASP A 276 -0.14 -10.66 -36.44
N LEU A 277 -0.17 -9.39 -36.02
CA LEU A 277 0.98 -8.64 -35.53
C LEU A 277 0.74 -8.22 -34.08
N SER A 278 1.53 -8.74 -33.14
CA SER A 278 1.45 -8.38 -31.73
C SER A 278 2.76 -7.81 -31.22
N VAL A 279 2.70 -6.63 -30.58
CA VAL A 279 3.79 -6.02 -29.82
C VAL A 279 3.28 -5.77 -28.40
N THR A 280 3.75 -6.57 -27.45
CA THR A 280 3.22 -6.57 -26.07
C THR A 280 4.30 -6.35 -25.03
N GLY A 281 4.14 -5.29 -24.23
CA GLY A 281 4.91 -5.06 -23.01
C GLY A 281 4.08 -5.43 -21.78
N SER A 282 4.63 -6.19 -20.83
CA SER A 282 3.94 -6.54 -19.60
C SER A 282 4.88 -6.52 -18.39
N ASP A 283 4.43 -5.91 -17.29
CA ASP A 283 5.14 -5.89 -16.03
C ASP A 283 4.19 -6.11 -14.85
N ASP A 284 4.47 -7.15 -14.05
CA ASP A 284 3.81 -7.40 -12.77
C ASP A 284 4.85 -7.39 -11.65
N SER A 285 4.99 -6.23 -11.02
CA SER A 285 5.99 -5.97 -10.00
C SER A 285 5.35 -5.60 -8.66
N ARG A 286 5.99 -6.05 -7.58
CA ARG A 286 5.46 -5.85 -6.24
C ARG A 286 6.51 -5.74 -5.15
N VAL A 287 6.11 -5.08 -4.07
CA VAL A 287 6.79 -5.11 -2.78
C VAL A 287 5.82 -5.57 -1.71
N ILE A 288 6.10 -6.70 -1.08
CA ILE A 288 5.44 -7.17 0.13
C ILE A 288 6.43 -7.00 1.27
N ALA A 289 6.15 -6.10 2.20
CA ALA A 289 7.05 -5.79 3.30
C ALA A 289 6.31 -5.86 4.64
N ASP A 290 6.78 -6.73 5.53
CA ASP A 290 6.34 -6.82 6.92
C ASP A 290 7.52 -6.48 7.85
N VAL A 291 7.43 -5.30 8.45
CA VAL A 291 8.50 -4.72 9.26
C VAL A 291 7.96 -4.50 10.66
N GLN A 292 8.55 -5.17 11.65
CA GLN A 292 7.98 -5.26 12.99
C GLN A 292 9.04 -5.08 14.07
N THR A 293 8.69 -4.29 15.09
CA THR A 293 9.49 -4.14 16.31
C THR A 293 8.61 -4.41 17.51
N SER A 294 9.04 -5.30 18.39
CA SER A 294 8.40 -5.58 19.67
C SER A 294 9.40 -5.46 20.81
N SER A 295 9.17 -4.50 21.71
CA SER A 295 10.02 -4.24 22.87
C SER A 295 9.22 -4.40 24.16
N ILE A 296 9.67 -5.29 25.05
CA ILE A 296 9.05 -5.54 26.36
C ILE A 296 10.09 -5.35 27.47
N SER A 297 9.74 -4.59 28.50
CA SER A 297 10.59 -4.33 29.65
C SER A 297 9.84 -4.47 30.97
N VAL A 298 10.35 -5.29 31.89
CA VAL A 298 9.70 -5.62 33.17
C VAL A 298 10.66 -5.47 34.34
N GLY A 299 10.37 -4.55 35.26
CA GLY A 299 11.11 -4.36 36.52
C GLY A 299 10.29 -4.69 37.76
N ALA A 300 10.83 -5.52 38.67
CA ALA A 300 10.19 -5.90 39.93
C ALA A 300 11.18 -5.94 41.12
N GLY A 301 10.81 -5.35 42.27
CA GLY A 301 11.66 -5.40 43.48
C GLY A 301 11.03 -4.81 44.75
N THR A 302 11.74 -4.91 45.88
CA THR A 302 11.29 -4.40 47.21
C THR A 302 11.67 -2.93 47.48
N GLY A 303 12.35 -2.27 46.54
CA GLY A 303 12.64 -0.83 46.51
C GLY A 303 12.87 -0.33 45.07
N ASP A 304 12.85 1.00 44.84
CA ASP A 304 12.71 1.73 43.55
C ASP A 304 12.77 0.89 42.24
N SER A 305 11.68 0.87 41.46
CA SER A 305 11.47 0.07 40.23
C SER A 305 11.19 0.92 38.99
N SER A 306 11.74 0.55 37.82
CA SER A 306 11.56 1.28 36.55
C SER A 306 11.55 0.37 35.31
N GLY A 307 10.58 0.56 34.42
CA GLY A 307 10.51 -0.11 33.10
C GLY A 307 10.36 0.88 31.95
N VAL A 308 11.15 0.73 30.89
CA VAL A 308 11.08 1.58 29.69
C VAL A 308 11.22 0.74 28.43
N ALA A 309 10.32 0.87 27.46
CA ALA A 309 10.41 0.15 26.18
C ALA A 309 10.26 1.13 25.02
N VAL A 310 11.20 1.14 24.07
CA VAL A 310 11.09 1.97 22.87
C VAL A 310 11.27 1.08 21.65
N GLY A 311 10.21 0.96 20.86
CA GLY A 311 10.20 0.27 19.58
C GLY A 311 9.97 1.27 18.46
N VAL A 312 10.92 1.36 17.54
CA VAL A 312 10.80 2.20 16.34
C VAL A 312 10.90 1.31 15.11
N THR A 313 9.95 1.49 14.22
CA THR A 313 9.93 0.82 12.93
C THR A 313 9.84 1.86 11.84
N TRP A 314 10.77 1.79 10.88
CA TRP A 314 10.74 2.59 9.67
C TRP A 314 10.81 1.68 8.46
N ALA A 315 9.80 1.73 7.60
CA ALA A 315 9.78 1.01 6.34
C ALA A 315 9.64 2.01 5.19
N ARG A 316 10.59 1.99 4.26
CA ARG A 316 10.47 2.68 2.98
C ARG A 316 10.38 1.66 1.86
N ASN A 317 9.28 1.72 1.10
CA ASN A 317 9.04 0.85 -0.04
C ASN A 317 8.88 1.72 -1.29
N GLU A 318 9.64 1.39 -2.33
CA GLU A 318 9.59 2.09 -3.62
C GLU A 318 9.45 1.08 -4.74
N LEU A 319 8.53 1.34 -5.65
CA LEU A 319 8.31 0.55 -6.85
C LEU A 319 8.21 1.50 -8.04
N ASP A 320 9.08 1.32 -9.02
CA ASP A 320 9.07 2.05 -10.29
C ASP A 320 9.15 1.04 -11.43
N ASN A 321 8.04 0.79 -12.11
CA ASN A 321 8.00 -0.15 -13.23
C ASN A 321 7.52 0.57 -14.49
N ASN A 322 8.37 0.62 -15.51
CA ASN A 322 8.06 1.24 -16.80
C ASN A 322 7.81 0.17 -17.86
N VAL A 323 6.78 0.37 -18.68
CA VAL A 323 6.38 -0.56 -19.74
C VAL A 323 6.14 0.21 -21.03
N ASN A 324 6.83 -0.16 -22.10
CA ASN A 324 6.68 0.41 -23.42
C ASN A 324 6.44 -0.69 -24.47
N ALA A 325 5.40 -0.54 -25.27
CA ALA A 325 5.15 -1.32 -26.47
C ALA A 325 5.06 -0.35 -27.66
N LYS A 326 5.94 -0.51 -28.65
CA LYS A 326 6.04 0.48 -29.73
C LYS A 326 6.28 -0.11 -31.12
N ILE A 327 5.55 0.40 -32.11
CA ILE A 327 5.88 0.27 -33.53
C ILE A 327 6.30 1.66 -34.04
N ASP A 328 7.50 1.76 -34.60
CA ASP A 328 8.06 3.02 -35.10
C ASP A 328 8.48 2.88 -36.55
N SER A 329 8.07 3.85 -37.38
CA SER A 329 8.55 4.02 -38.75
C SER A 329 8.41 2.74 -39.61
N ALA A 330 7.29 2.02 -39.43
CA ALA A 330 7.01 0.80 -40.18
C ALA A 330 6.32 1.12 -41.50
N GLY A 331 6.92 0.70 -42.61
CA GLY A 331 6.34 0.88 -43.94
C GLY A 331 6.45 2.30 -44.50
N THR A 332 6.08 2.44 -45.77
CA THR A 332 5.99 3.72 -46.47
C THR A 332 4.74 3.73 -47.34
N GLN A 333 4.32 4.89 -47.87
CA GLN A 333 3.19 4.92 -48.80
C GLN A 333 3.40 4.08 -50.07
N ALA A 334 4.66 3.94 -50.53
CA ALA A 334 4.98 3.12 -51.70
C ALA A 334 5.04 1.62 -51.37
N ALA A 335 5.35 1.28 -50.12
CA ALA A 335 5.45 -0.08 -49.62
C ALA A 335 4.97 -0.14 -48.15
N PRO A 336 3.64 -0.18 -47.93
CA PRO A 336 3.07 -0.24 -46.59
C PRO A 336 3.48 -1.52 -45.86
N ALA A 337 3.54 -1.47 -44.53
CA ALA A 337 3.58 -2.70 -43.74
C ALA A 337 2.22 -3.41 -43.85
N THR A 338 2.22 -4.73 -43.97
CA THR A 338 1.01 -5.52 -44.17
C THR A 338 0.79 -6.50 -43.03
N VAL A 339 -0.39 -6.43 -42.40
CA VAL A 339 -0.85 -7.35 -41.37
C VAL A 339 -2.04 -8.13 -41.91
N GLY A 340 -1.85 -9.43 -42.09
CA GLY A 340 -2.87 -10.32 -42.63
C GLY A 340 -3.97 -10.65 -41.62
N GLY A 341 -3.68 -10.68 -40.32
CA GLY A 341 -4.67 -10.86 -39.26
C GLY A 341 -4.97 -9.55 -38.52
N ASP A 342 -5.04 -9.63 -37.19
CA ASP A 342 -5.26 -8.48 -36.31
C ASP A 342 -3.94 -7.82 -35.89
N LEU A 343 -4.02 -6.54 -35.50
CA LEU A 343 -2.90 -5.74 -35.00
C LEU A 343 -3.10 -5.40 -33.52
N TRP A 344 -2.18 -5.82 -32.66
CA TRP A 344 -2.13 -5.44 -31.24
C TRP A 344 -0.83 -4.73 -30.90
N VAL A 345 -0.95 -3.53 -30.33
CA VAL A 345 0.12 -2.86 -29.60
C VAL A 345 -0.37 -2.62 -28.19
N THR A 346 0.16 -3.36 -27.22
CA THR A 346 -0.45 -3.44 -25.90
C THR A 346 0.55 -3.33 -24.77
N THR A 347 0.20 -2.57 -23.74
CA THR A 347 0.91 -2.57 -22.46
C THR A 347 0.01 -2.98 -21.31
N TYR A 348 0.55 -3.82 -20.43
CA TYR A 348 -0.07 -4.21 -19.17
C TYR A 348 0.88 -3.93 -18.01
N ARG A 349 0.56 -2.94 -17.17
CA ARG A 349 1.37 -2.58 -16.02
C ARG A 349 0.60 -2.83 -14.74
N ARG A 350 1.16 -3.66 -13.85
CA ARG A 350 0.63 -3.95 -12.52
C ARG A 350 1.69 -3.65 -11.48
N GLY A 351 1.47 -2.60 -10.70
CA GLY A 351 2.32 -2.23 -9.58
C GLY A 351 1.60 -2.45 -8.25
N ALA A 352 2.20 -3.15 -7.31
CA ALA A 352 1.61 -3.36 -5.99
C ALA A 352 2.61 -3.17 -4.83
N ILE A 353 2.28 -2.29 -3.88
CA ILE A 353 2.95 -2.21 -2.58
C ILE A 353 1.99 -2.67 -1.50
N VAL A 354 2.35 -3.74 -0.80
CA VAL A 354 1.62 -4.25 0.38
C VAL A 354 2.57 -4.15 1.57
N ALA A 355 2.38 -3.11 2.38
CA ALA A 355 3.30 -2.76 3.45
C ALA A 355 2.62 -2.81 4.83
N THR A 356 3.16 -3.61 5.72
CA THR A 356 2.81 -3.65 7.15
C THR A 356 3.99 -3.14 7.96
N THR A 357 3.80 -2.03 8.67
CA THR A 357 4.81 -1.41 9.53
C THR A 357 4.27 -1.36 10.94
N THR A 358 4.83 -2.15 11.85
CA THR A 358 4.35 -2.22 13.23
C THR A 358 5.41 -1.95 14.27
N ALA A 359 5.03 -1.23 15.32
CA ALA A 359 5.89 -0.97 16.46
C ALA A 359 5.10 -1.17 17.76
N THR A 360 5.63 -2.02 18.63
CA THR A 360 5.05 -2.33 19.95
C THR A 360 6.07 -2.02 21.04
N ALA A 361 5.61 -1.30 22.07
CA ALA A 361 6.40 -1.00 23.25
C ALA A 361 5.58 -1.21 24.52
N ILE A 362 6.07 -2.08 25.40
CA ILE A 362 5.41 -2.42 26.68
C ILE A 362 6.38 -2.25 27.84
N GLY A 363 6.07 -1.31 28.74
CA GLY A 363 6.80 -1.08 29.99
C GLY A 363 5.99 -1.48 31.22
N LEU A 364 6.57 -2.31 32.09
CA LEU A 364 5.94 -2.77 33.34
C LEU A 364 6.87 -2.53 34.54
N ALA A 365 6.31 -2.00 35.64
CA ALA A 365 7.05 -1.76 36.87
C ALA A 365 6.23 -2.06 38.15
N VAL A 366 6.81 -2.82 39.08
CA VAL A 366 6.21 -3.20 40.37
C VAL A 366 7.19 -3.01 41.54
N SER A 367 6.78 -2.32 42.63
CA SER A 367 7.63 -2.13 43.82
C SER A 367 6.89 -1.80 45.12
N THR A 368 7.51 -2.07 46.28
CA THR A 368 6.96 -1.70 47.60
C THR A 368 7.27 -0.26 48.04
N SER A 369 8.29 0.43 47.49
CA SER A 369 8.65 1.80 47.91
C SER A 369 8.73 2.86 46.78
N GLY A 370 8.78 2.50 45.49
CA GLY A 370 8.75 3.45 44.37
C GLY A 370 8.68 2.80 42.97
N ALA A 371 7.91 3.35 42.00
CA ALA A 371 7.74 2.80 40.63
C ALA A 371 7.93 3.85 39.51
N LYS A 372 8.11 3.42 38.25
CA LYS A 372 8.10 4.21 36.98
C LYS A 372 7.88 3.32 35.75
N ALA A 373 6.99 3.67 34.82
CA ALA A 373 6.84 2.96 33.54
C ALA A 373 6.76 3.93 32.34
N ILE A 374 7.45 3.64 31.24
CA ILE A 374 7.52 4.49 30.03
C ILE A 374 7.46 3.60 28.78
N SER A 375 6.79 4.04 27.72
CA SER A 375 6.65 3.28 26.48
C SER A 375 6.62 4.20 25.25
N GLY A 376 7.25 3.78 24.14
CA GLY A 376 7.24 4.51 22.88
C GLY A 376 7.16 3.56 21.69
N GLY A 377 6.03 3.57 21.00
CA GLY A 377 5.83 2.86 19.73
C GLY A 377 5.75 3.86 18.59
N GLY A 378 6.75 3.84 17.69
CA GLY A 378 6.80 4.68 16.50
C GLY A 378 6.82 3.83 15.23
N ALA A 379 5.83 4.00 14.37
CA ALA A 379 5.77 3.32 13.08
C ALA A 379 5.69 4.35 11.95
N ILE A 380 6.65 4.28 11.01
CA ILE A 380 6.71 5.16 9.86
C ILE A 380 6.76 4.29 8.60
N GLY A 381 5.69 4.34 7.81
CA GLY A 381 5.59 3.69 6.51
C GLY A 381 5.60 4.72 5.40
N VAL A 382 6.58 4.65 4.50
CA VAL A 382 6.63 5.48 3.29
C VAL A 382 6.57 4.57 2.09
N ASN A 383 5.55 4.74 1.26
CA ASN A 383 5.32 3.92 0.07
C ASN A 383 5.25 4.83 -1.16
N HIS A 384 6.06 4.52 -2.16
CA HIS A 384 6.12 5.26 -3.41
C HIS A 384 5.96 4.32 -4.58
N LEU A 385 4.92 4.51 -5.38
CA LEU A 385 4.63 3.72 -6.56
C LEU A 385 4.60 4.65 -7.77
N ALA A 386 5.55 4.45 -8.67
CA ALA A 386 5.74 5.23 -9.89
C ALA A 386 5.83 4.30 -11.11
N GLY A 387 5.92 4.92 -12.29
CA GLY A 387 6.13 4.23 -13.56
C GLY A 387 5.12 4.66 -14.62
N SER A 388 5.36 4.22 -15.86
CA SER A 388 4.49 4.49 -17.00
C SER A 388 4.14 3.23 -17.79
N ALA A 389 2.98 3.25 -18.44
CA ALA A 389 2.53 2.26 -19.42
C ALA A 389 2.23 2.97 -20.74
N ASN A 390 3.01 2.70 -21.78
CA ASN A 390 2.91 3.40 -23.06
C ASN A 390 2.81 2.41 -24.23
N ALA A 391 1.66 2.42 -24.94
CA ALA A 391 1.44 1.69 -26.18
C ALA A 391 1.34 2.67 -27.36
N GLU A 392 2.26 2.58 -28.32
CA GLU A 392 2.42 3.62 -29.36
C GLU A 392 2.66 3.05 -30.77
N ILE A 393 2.02 3.67 -31.77
CA ILE A 393 2.41 3.56 -33.18
C ILE A 393 2.81 4.94 -33.67
N ILE A 394 4.05 5.08 -34.14
CA ILE A 394 4.62 6.38 -34.53
C ILE A 394 5.16 6.30 -35.96
N GLY A 395 4.89 7.33 -36.77
CA GLY A 395 5.55 7.54 -38.06
C GLY A 395 5.37 6.42 -39.08
N SER A 396 4.32 5.61 -38.96
CA SER A 396 4.17 4.34 -39.71
C SER A 396 3.12 4.43 -40.82
N VAL A 397 3.16 3.51 -41.79
CA VAL A 397 2.14 3.29 -42.82
C VAL A 397 1.77 1.81 -42.83
N ILE A 398 0.60 1.46 -42.30
CA ILE A 398 0.19 0.07 -42.04
C ILE A 398 -1.18 -0.23 -42.67
N HIS A 399 -1.26 -1.38 -43.34
CA HIS A 399 -2.49 -2.00 -43.82
C HIS A 399 -2.81 -3.25 -43.01
N VAL A 400 -3.96 -3.27 -42.34
CA VAL A 400 -4.50 -4.43 -41.61
C VAL A 400 -5.67 -4.97 -42.43
N SER A 401 -5.52 -6.16 -43.02
CA SER A 401 -6.47 -6.65 -44.03
C SER A 401 -7.47 -7.69 -43.54
N GLY A 402 -7.22 -8.34 -42.39
CA GLY A 402 -7.96 -9.51 -41.97
C GLY A 402 -7.70 -10.74 -42.86
N ASN A 403 -8.02 -11.92 -42.33
CA ASN A 403 -7.84 -13.20 -43.02
C ASN A 403 -9.08 -14.10 -42.82
N VAL A 404 -8.95 -15.41 -43.01
CA VAL A 404 -10.08 -16.34 -42.82
C VAL A 404 -10.42 -16.59 -41.35
N ASP A 405 -9.51 -16.23 -40.44
CA ASP A 405 -9.57 -16.49 -39.01
C ASP A 405 -9.76 -15.21 -38.16
N SER A 406 -9.51 -14.01 -38.72
CA SER A 406 -9.72 -12.72 -38.07
C SER A 406 -10.28 -11.66 -39.04
N ASP A 407 -11.06 -10.73 -38.50
CA ASP A 407 -11.70 -9.66 -39.29
C ASP A 407 -10.74 -8.51 -39.62
N GLY A 408 -9.54 -8.48 -39.02
CA GLY A 408 -8.50 -7.47 -39.30
C GLY A 408 -8.65 -6.22 -38.43
N GLN A 409 -8.88 -6.41 -37.13
CA GLN A 409 -9.03 -5.34 -36.16
C GLN A 409 -7.66 -4.75 -35.76
N ALA A 410 -7.62 -3.46 -35.43
CA ALA A 410 -6.45 -2.82 -34.83
C ALA A 410 -6.74 -2.34 -33.40
N THR A 411 -5.91 -2.74 -32.44
CA THR A 411 -6.00 -2.34 -31.03
C THR A 411 -4.68 -1.81 -30.52
N ILE A 412 -4.70 -0.55 -30.09
CA ILE A 412 -3.63 0.11 -29.37
C ILE A 412 -4.14 0.33 -27.95
N SER A 413 -3.61 -0.41 -26.97
CA SER A 413 -4.16 -0.42 -25.63
C SER A 413 -3.09 -0.29 -24.55
N SER A 414 -3.35 0.54 -23.56
CA SER A 414 -2.52 0.67 -22.37
C SER A 414 -3.37 0.49 -21.12
N ASP A 415 -3.06 -0.53 -20.33
CA ASP A 415 -3.71 -0.85 -19.07
C ASP A 415 -2.72 -0.67 -17.90
N ASP A 416 -3.05 0.21 -16.95
CA ASP A 416 -2.28 0.44 -15.75
C ASP A 416 -3.12 0.19 -14.49
N ALA A 417 -2.65 -0.70 -13.62
CA ALA A 417 -3.21 -0.97 -12.32
C ALA A 417 -2.16 -0.76 -11.22
N SER A 418 -2.31 0.33 -10.47
CA SER A 418 -1.41 0.73 -9.40
C SER A 418 -2.09 0.66 -8.05
N ARG A 419 -1.52 -0.12 -7.13
CA ARG A 419 -2.14 -0.37 -5.82
C ARG A 419 -1.17 -0.25 -4.67
N THR A 420 -1.56 0.52 -3.65
CA THR A 420 -0.86 0.56 -2.36
C THR A 420 -1.81 0.15 -1.24
N GLU A 421 -1.53 -0.97 -0.57
CA GLU A 421 -2.09 -1.32 0.73
C GLU A 421 -1.07 -0.99 1.82
N SER A 422 -1.44 -0.12 2.75
CA SER A 422 -0.55 0.33 3.82
C SER A 422 -1.21 0.17 5.18
N LEU A 423 -0.64 -0.70 6.03
CA LEU A 423 -1.00 -0.82 7.44
C LEU A 423 0.17 -0.29 8.28
N VAL A 424 -0.02 0.86 8.91
CA VAL A 424 0.96 1.43 9.84
C VAL A 424 0.36 1.45 11.24
N ARG A 425 0.94 0.68 12.16
CA ARG A 425 0.39 0.50 13.50
C ARG A 425 1.42 0.67 14.60
N SER A 426 1.12 1.53 15.56
CA SER A 426 1.87 1.64 16.81
C SER A 426 1.01 1.26 18.00
N ILE A 427 1.61 0.54 18.94
CA ILE A 427 1.01 0.18 20.23
C ILE A 427 1.99 0.54 21.34
N ALA A 428 1.53 1.37 22.27
CA ALA A 428 2.26 1.73 23.47
C ALA A 428 1.45 1.38 24.72
N GLY A 429 2.05 0.58 25.61
CA GLY A 429 1.46 0.21 26.89
C GLY A 429 2.43 0.46 28.04
N SER A 430 1.96 1.08 29.10
CA SER A 430 2.78 1.35 30.29
C SER A 430 1.98 1.16 31.58
N VAL A 431 2.50 0.37 32.52
CA VAL A 431 1.84 0.06 33.80
C VAL A 431 2.82 0.16 34.97
N ALA A 432 2.44 0.91 36.01
CA ALA A 432 3.25 1.10 37.22
C ALA A 432 2.44 0.92 38.51
N VAL A 433 2.93 0.08 39.44
CA VAL A 433 2.28 -0.23 40.73
C VAL A 433 3.24 -0.04 41.89
N SER A 434 2.88 0.74 42.94
CA SER A 434 3.72 0.85 44.13
C SER A 434 3.07 1.06 45.51
N GLY A 435 3.83 0.76 46.57
CA GLY A 435 3.53 1.17 47.95
C GLY A 435 3.98 2.60 48.32
N GLY A 436 4.57 3.36 47.39
CA GLY A 436 5.14 4.71 47.56
C GLY A 436 4.72 5.68 46.45
N LYS A 437 5.63 6.07 45.54
CA LYS A 437 5.38 6.93 44.34
C LYS A 437 4.98 6.10 43.08
N SER A 438 4.10 6.58 42.18
CA SER A 438 3.67 5.83 40.97
C SER A 438 3.38 6.65 39.68
N PRO A 439 4.33 6.77 38.73
CA PRO A 439 4.19 7.40 37.40
C PRO A 439 4.11 6.38 36.23
N ALA A 440 3.41 6.73 35.15
CA ALA A 440 3.30 5.94 33.90
C ALA A 440 3.25 6.86 32.67
N PHE A 441 3.81 6.48 31.51
CA PHE A 441 3.75 7.25 30.26
C PHE A 441 3.73 6.35 29.01
N ALA A 442 2.89 6.65 28.03
CA ALA A 442 2.80 5.94 26.75
C ALA A 442 2.68 6.89 25.56
N LEU A 443 3.36 6.57 24.45
CA LEU A 443 3.28 7.35 23.21
C LEU A 443 3.24 6.39 22.01
N GLY A 444 2.13 6.38 21.28
CA GLY A 444 1.97 5.70 19.99
C GLY A 444 1.92 6.73 18.86
N ILE A 445 2.86 6.68 17.92
CA ILE A 445 2.85 7.52 16.71
C ILE A 445 2.89 6.62 15.48
N SER A 446 1.96 6.85 14.57
CA SER A 446 1.91 6.18 13.28
C SER A 446 1.86 7.22 12.17
N ILE A 447 2.82 7.16 11.25
CA ILE A 447 2.87 8.03 10.08
C ILE A 447 2.89 7.14 8.85
N ALA A 448 1.90 7.32 7.97
CA ALA A 448 1.93 6.74 6.64
C ALA A 448 1.99 7.87 5.60
N LYS A 449 2.89 7.72 4.63
CA LYS A 449 2.92 8.54 3.42
C LYS A 449 2.86 7.62 2.22
N ASN A 450 1.81 7.72 1.42
CA ASN A 450 1.58 6.88 0.25
C ASN A 450 1.44 7.79 -0.98
N TYR A 451 2.29 7.55 -1.98
CA TYR A 451 2.34 8.33 -3.21
C TYR A 451 2.21 7.40 -4.41
N ILE A 452 1.21 7.64 -5.28
CA ILE A 452 1.09 7.00 -6.59
C ILE A 452 1.23 8.05 -7.68
N GLY A 453 2.03 7.77 -8.71
CA GLY A 453 2.22 8.66 -9.88
C GLY A 453 3.22 9.79 -9.66
N TRP A 454 3.84 9.85 -8.49
CA TRP A 454 4.94 10.77 -8.19
C TRP A 454 6.27 10.07 -8.40
N THR A 455 7.32 10.82 -8.68
CA THR A 455 8.72 10.35 -8.68
C THR A 455 9.53 11.30 -7.83
N THR A 456 10.53 10.78 -7.11
CA THR A 456 11.40 11.61 -6.28
C THR A 456 12.40 12.27 -7.20
N ASP A 457 12.43 13.60 -7.22
CA ASP A 457 13.34 14.38 -8.05
C ASP A 457 14.47 14.97 -7.19
N GLN A 458 15.70 14.96 -7.71
CA GLN A 458 16.83 15.62 -7.07
C GLN A 458 16.80 17.12 -7.39
N THR A 459 15.78 17.78 -6.87
CA THR A 459 15.56 19.21 -7.08
C THR A 459 16.60 20.01 -6.27
N GLY A 460 17.37 20.87 -6.96
CA GLY A 460 18.25 21.84 -6.28
C GLY A 460 17.49 22.79 -5.35
N HIS A 461 18.17 23.35 -4.36
CA HIS A 461 17.60 24.29 -3.38
C HIS A 461 18.41 25.59 -3.34
N ASP A 462 17.73 26.68 -3.00
CA ASP A 462 18.32 28.02 -2.86
C ASP A 462 18.69 28.31 -1.40
N PHE A 463 17.90 27.78 -0.46
CA PHE A 463 18.12 27.87 0.99
C PHE A 463 17.96 26.52 1.67
N THR A 464 18.44 26.45 2.90
CA THR A 464 18.08 25.43 3.88
C THR A 464 17.11 26.02 4.90
N ASP A 465 16.34 25.16 5.57
CA ASP A 465 15.47 25.57 6.67
C ASP A 465 16.24 26.23 7.84
N SER A 466 17.55 26.01 7.94
CA SER A 466 18.41 26.69 8.93
C SER A 466 18.88 28.08 8.54
N ASP A 467 18.64 28.50 7.28
CA ASP A 467 19.05 29.81 6.82
C ASP A 467 18.10 30.90 7.29
N THR A 468 18.65 32.08 7.50
CA THR A 468 17.86 33.30 7.69
C THR A 468 17.94 34.12 6.41
N ALA A 469 16.79 34.36 5.76
CA ALA A 469 16.72 35.07 4.48
C ALA A 469 16.14 36.49 4.62
N ALA A 470 16.74 37.49 3.96
CA ALA A 470 16.22 38.87 3.98
C ALA A 470 14.90 39.03 3.20
N ALA A 471 14.68 38.16 2.22
CA ALA A 471 13.44 37.96 1.50
C ALA A 471 13.39 36.50 1.03
N VAL A 472 12.17 35.99 0.83
CA VAL A 472 11.94 34.75 0.07
C VAL A 472 11.06 35.13 -1.10
N ASP A 473 11.62 35.06 -2.30
CA ASP A 473 10.94 35.39 -3.54
C ASP A 473 10.17 34.19 -4.10
N GLN A 474 9.16 34.47 -4.92
CA GLN A 474 8.39 33.43 -5.57
C GLN A 474 9.31 32.53 -6.41
N ASN A 475 9.11 31.22 -6.29
CA ASN A 475 9.88 30.14 -6.88
C ASN A 475 11.21 29.76 -6.20
N GLU A 476 11.65 30.50 -5.19
CA GLU A 476 12.81 30.10 -4.39
C GLU A 476 12.51 28.82 -3.59
N LYS A 477 13.54 27.99 -3.41
CA LYS A 477 13.41 26.64 -2.87
C LYS A 477 14.16 26.49 -1.56
N VAL A 478 13.51 25.86 -0.59
CA VAL A 478 14.08 25.58 0.73
C VAL A 478 14.17 24.07 0.94
N LEU A 479 15.37 23.57 1.24
CA LEU A 479 15.62 22.20 1.67
C LEU A 479 15.41 22.09 3.17
N LEU A 480 14.56 21.17 3.60
CA LEU A 480 14.43 20.85 5.02
C LEU A 480 15.56 19.93 5.46
N THR A 481 16.41 20.39 6.37
CA THR A 481 17.59 19.66 6.83
C THR A 481 17.34 18.91 8.15
N ALA A 482 16.21 19.17 8.82
CA ALA A 482 15.80 18.46 10.04
C ALA A 482 14.27 18.23 10.11
N GLY A 483 13.85 17.36 11.04
CA GLY A 483 12.43 17.10 11.35
C GLY A 483 11.74 16.01 10.50
N PRO A 484 10.43 15.79 10.68
CA PRO A 484 9.67 14.71 10.02
C PRO A 484 9.46 14.92 8.50
N LEU A 485 9.87 16.07 8.00
CA LEU A 485 9.86 16.45 6.59
C LEU A 485 11.29 16.57 6.03
N GLN A 486 12.31 16.09 6.77
CA GLN A 486 13.71 16.17 6.38
C GLN A 486 13.95 15.58 4.99
N GLY A 487 14.71 16.33 4.20
CA GLY A 487 15.14 16.05 2.83
C GLY A 487 14.12 16.40 1.75
N ASN A 488 12.94 16.89 2.12
CA ASN A 488 12.02 17.51 1.18
C ASN A 488 12.52 18.91 0.78
N VAL A 489 12.31 19.26 -0.48
CA VAL A 489 12.54 20.61 -1.00
C VAL A 489 11.20 21.25 -1.26
N TYR A 490 10.94 22.42 -0.68
CA TYR A 490 9.70 23.18 -0.87
C TYR A 490 9.98 24.44 -1.68
N LYS A 491 9.15 24.69 -2.69
CA LYS A 491 9.16 25.88 -3.52
C LYS A 491 8.18 26.91 -2.96
N PHE A 492 8.63 28.13 -2.72
CA PHE A 492 7.75 29.23 -2.32
C PHE A 492 6.85 29.64 -3.49
N VAL A 493 5.53 29.61 -3.29
CA VAL A 493 4.52 29.95 -4.31
C VAL A 493 3.67 31.18 -3.92
N GLY A 494 3.85 31.70 -2.71
CA GLY A 494 3.19 32.91 -2.20
C GLY A 494 3.73 34.22 -2.82
N GLN A 495 3.14 35.35 -2.40
CA GLN A 495 3.69 36.67 -2.73
C GLN A 495 5.01 36.89 -1.98
N SER A 496 6.02 37.47 -2.66
CA SER A 496 7.33 37.76 -2.07
C SER A 496 7.21 38.47 -0.73
N ILE A 497 7.93 37.97 0.27
CA ILE A 497 7.90 38.51 1.63
C ILE A 497 9.04 39.51 1.76
N PHE A 498 8.70 40.80 1.91
CA PHE A 498 9.67 41.87 2.17
C PHE A 498 9.49 42.43 3.57
N HIS A 499 10.59 42.60 4.30
CA HIS A 499 10.60 43.40 5.53
C HIS A 499 11.20 44.79 5.25
N PHE A 500 10.39 45.84 5.41
CA PHE A 500 10.87 47.23 5.37
C PHE A 500 11.18 47.73 6.80
N GLY A 501 12.47 47.85 7.14
CA GLY A 501 12.97 48.64 8.27
C GLY A 501 13.39 47.89 9.56
N ALA A 502 14.59 47.28 9.55
CA ALA A 502 15.39 46.74 10.68
C ALA A 502 14.89 45.46 11.42
N PRO A 503 15.78 44.70 12.09
CA PRO A 503 16.62 43.64 11.56
C PRO A 503 16.06 42.22 11.84
N ASP A 504 14.77 41.96 11.65
CA ASP A 504 14.27 40.58 11.74
C ASP A 504 14.28 39.93 10.35
N VAL A 505 15.27 39.06 10.16
CA VAL A 505 15.46 38.21 8.99
C VAL A 505 14.36 37.13 9.00
N ILE A 506 13.86 36.69 7.83
CA ILE A 506 12.90 35.58 7.75
C ILE A 506 13.60 34.33 8.27
N ASP A 507 13.09 33.81 9.38
CA ASP A 507 13.58 32.60 10.03
C ASP A 507 12.89 31.39 9.41
N LEU A 508 13.56 30.75 8.44
CA LEU A 508 13.04 29.60 7.71
C LEU A 508 12.79 28.38 8.63
N THR A 509 13.34 28.36 9.84
CA THR A 509 13.07 27.28 10.82
C THR A 509 11.65 27.35 11.40
N LYS A 510 11.00 28.52 11.32
CA LYS A 510 9.66 28.78 11.89
C LYS A 510 8.55 28.76 10.84
N GLU A 511 8.90 28.55 9.58
CA GLU A 511 7.95 28.52 8.48
C GLU A 511 7.09 27.25 8.50
N ASN A 512 5.82 27.40 8.11
CA ASN A 512 4.91 26.27 7.94
C ASN A 512 4.95 25.79 6.49
N TYR A 513 5.86 24.85 6.20
CA TYR A 513 6.04 24.28 4.86
C TYR A 513 4.84 23.46 4.35
N GLU A 514 3.88 23.12 5.23
CA GLU A 514 2.64 22.44 4.86
C GLU A 514 1.53 23.44 4.44
N ASP A 515 1.75 24.75 4.58
CA ASP A 515 0.82 25.76 4.02
C ASP A 515 0.94 25.79 2.50
N ARG A 516 0.04 25.07 1.83
CA ARG A 516 -0.01 24.94 0.36
C ARG A 516 -0.27 26.24 -0.38
N ASN A 517 -0.75 27.29 0.31
CA ASN A 517 -0.90 28.61 -0.31
C ASN A 517 0.44 29.35 -0.41
N ARG A 518 1.45 28.91 0.35
CA ARG A 518 2.77 29.53 0.42
C ARG A 518 3.88 28.62 -0.07
N TRP A 519 3.75 27.32 0.11
CA TRP A 519 4.80 26.33 -0.18
C TRP A 519 4.26 25.16 -1.01
N LYS A 520 4.99 24.76 -2.04
CA LYS A 520 4.70 23.59 -2.87
C LYS A 520 5.86 22.61 -2.78
N LEU A 521 5.59 21.34 -2.45
CA LEU A 521 6.62 20.30 -2.44
C LEU A 521 7.21 20.14 -3.86
N ALA A 522 8.53 20.28 -3.97
CA ALA A 522 9.28 20.34 -5.22
C ALA A 522 10.28 19.18 -5.38
N SER A 523 10.58 18.42 -4.32
CA SER A 523 11.41 17.20 -4.37
C SER A 523 10.65 15.96 -4.86
N ILE A 524 9.39 16.12 -5.26
CA ILE A 524 8.64 15.12 -6.02
C ILE A 524 8.09 15.76 -7.30
N ARG A 525 8.13 15.02 -8.40
CA ARG A 525 7.57 15.42 -9.69
C ARG A 525 6.47 14.43 -10.08
N ALA A 526 5.33 14.95 -10.51
CA ALA A 526 4.31 14.17 -11.19
C ALA A 526 4.92 13.49 -12.44
N THR A 527 4.62 12.21 -12.64
CA THR A 527 5.04 11.51 -13.87
C THR A 527 4.21 12.07 -15.03
N GLU A 528 4.86 12.65 -16.03
CA GLU A 528 4.18 13.10 -17.25
C GLU A 528 3.80 11.86 -18.06
N TYR A 529 2.49 11.60 -18.17
CA TYR A 529 1.86 10.44 -18.83
C TYR A 529 2.16 9.10 -18.13
N SER A 530 1.42 8.80 -17.05
CA SER A 530 1.46 7.49 -16.41
C SER A 530 0.86 6.38 -17.28
N THR A 531 -0.08 6.72 -18.17
CA THR A 531 -0.75 5.77 -19.06
C THR A 531 -1.03 6.41 -20.43
N LEU A 532 -0.48 5.85 -21.50
CA LEU A 532 -0.58 6.38 -22.86
C LEU A 532 -0.94 5.29 -23.88
N ALA A 533 -1.98 5.51 -24.66
CA ALA A 533 -2.25 4.79 -25.91
C ALA A 533 -2.26 5.79 -27.06
N ALA A 534 -1.35 5.65 -28.03
CA ALA A 534 -1.18 6.67 -29.07
C ALA A 534 -0.96 6.11 -30.47
N VAL A 535 -1.59 6.78 -31.45
CA VAL A 535 -1.26 6.70 -32.87
C VAL A 535 -0.82 8.09 -33.30
N ASP A 536 0.47 8.27 -33.57
CA ASP A 536 1.07 9.56 -33.89
C ASP A 536 1.75 9.54 -35.25
N ALA A 537 1.55 10.59 -36.06
CA ALA A 537 2.19 10.75 -37.37
C ALA A 537 2.07 9.51 -38.28
N THR A 538 0.97 8.76 -38.16
CA THR A 538 0.79 7.43 -38.76
C THR A 538 -0.36 7.43 -39.77
N VAL A 539 -0.20 6.64 -40.84
CA VAL A 539 -1.28 6.26 -41.76
C VAL A 539 -1.70 4.83 -41.45
N LEU A 540 -2.98 4.62 -41.18
CA LEU A 540 -3.52 3.32 -40.77
C LEU A 540 -4.81 3.03 -41.53
N ASN A 541 -4.84 1.92 -42.25
CA ASN A 541 -6.04 1.43 -42.93
C ASN A 541 -6.35 0.03 -42.41
N VAL A 542 -7.48 -0.07 -41.70
CA VAL A 542 -7.92 -1.21 -40.91
C VAL A 542 -9.17 -1.81 -41.57
N ALA A 543 -9.17 -3.13 -41.77
CA ALA A 543 -10.26 -3.87 -42.39
C ALA A 543 -11.49 -4.04 -41.51
N ASP A 544 -11.34 -3.91 -40.20
CA ASP A 544 -12.42 -3.84 -39.20
C ASP A 544 -12.27 -2.58 -38.32
N ASP A 545 -12.49 -2.65 -37.01
CA ASP A 545 -12.48 -1.51 -36.09
C ASP A 545 -11.07 -1.07 -35.65
N LEU A 546 -10.93 0.22 -35.34
CA LEU A 546 -9.76 0.78 -34.69
C LEU A 546 -10.07 1.17 -33.24
N ASN A 547 -9.41 0.52 -32.29
CA ASN A 547 -9.52 0.79 -30.86
C ASN A 547 -8.23 1.39 -30.30
N VAL A 548 -8.29 2.61 -29.77
CA VAL A 548 -7.19 3.29 -29.07
C VAL A 548 -7.65 3.57 -27.64
N THR A 549 -7.18 2.77 -26.68
CA THR A 549 -7.71 2.78 -25.30
C THR A 549 -6.62 2.89 -24.26
N ALA A 550 -6.71 3.90 -23.39
CA ALA A 550 -5.87 4.04 -22.20
C ALA A 550 -6.74 3.93 -20.95
N THR A 551 -6.41 3.00 -20.06
CA THR A 551 -7.15 2.75 -18.81
C THR A 551 -6.19 2.74 -17.64
N SER A 552 -6.48 3.53 -16.61
CA SER A 552 -5.72 3.54 -15.36
C SER A 552 -6.63 3.34 -14.15
N VAL A 553 -6.22 2.43 -13.27
CA VAL A 553 -6.83 2.19 -11.96
C VAL A 553 -5.77 2.40 -10.90
N SER A 554 -5.83 3.53 -10.19
CA SER A 554 -4.92 3.84 -9.10
C SER A 554 -5.63 3.81 -7.75
N THR A 555 -5.17 2.95 -6.83
CA THR A 555 -5.80 2.78 -5.51
C THR A 555 -4.80 2.88 -4.38
N ILE A 556 -5.10 3.74 -3.39
CA ILE A 556 -4.45 3.73 -2.09
C ILE A 556 -5.47 3.26 -1.04
N ASP A 557 -5.17 2.19 -0.32
CA ASP A 557 -5.87 1.76 0.88
C ASP A 557 -4.92 1.87 2.08
N ALA A 558 -5.06 2.94 2.87
CA ALA A 558 -4.19 3.24 4.00
C ALA A 558 -4.96 3.10 5.32
N THR A 559 -4.45 2.26 6.23
CA THR A 559 -4.93 2.12 7.60
C THR A 559 -3.80 2.50 8.56
N VAL A 560 -3.97 3.62 9.24
CA VAL A 560 -2.96 4.19 10.15
C VAL A 560 -3.55 4.23 11.55
N LEU A 561 -3.02 3.40 12.43
CA LEU A 561 -3.54 3.20 13.77
C LEU A 561 -2.48 3.50 14.81
N ALA A 562 -2.81 4.31 15.80
CA ALA A 562 -1.99 4.51 16.97
C ALA A 562 -2.78 4.16 18.22
N GLY A 563 -2.23 3.29 19.05
CA GLY A 563 -2.77 2.94 20.36
C GLY A 563 -1.83 3.36 21.48
N ALA A 564 -2.36 3.99 22.52
CA ALA A 564 -1.63 4.28 23.75
C ALA A 564 -2.56 4.13 24.93
N VAL A 565 -2.19 3.41 25.98
CA VAL A 565 -2.95 3.45 27.24
C VAL A 565 -2.00 3.23 28.40
N ALA A 566 -1.88 4.17 29.35
CA ALA A 566 -1.03 3.94 30.53
C ALA A 566 -1.39 4.67 31.82
N ILE A 567 -1.64 3.84 32.85
CA ILE A 567 -2.27 4.10 34.15
C ILE A 567 -1.29 3.77 35.31
N GLY A 568 -1.25 4.53 36.42
CA GLY A 568 -0.38 4.25 37.58
C GLY A 568 -1.07 4.35 38.95
N VAL A 569 -0.77 3.49 39.92
CA VAL A 569 -1.40 3.53 41.27
C VAL A 569 -0.40 3.31 42.42
N GLY A 570 -0.43 4.21 43.42
CA GLY A 570 0.53 4.28 44.54
C GLY A 570 -0.04 4.93 45.80
N SER A 571 0.55 4.67 46.97
CA SER A 571 -0.02 5.04 48.29
C SER A 571 0.30 6.47 48.77
N GLN A 572 1.38 7.08 48.24
CA GLN A 572 1.84 8.42 48.65
C GLN A 572 1.64 9.49 47.54
N SER A 573 1.84 9.16 46.25
CA SER A 573 1.58 10.08 45.11
C SER A 573 1.37 9.34 43.76
N SER A 574 0.56 9.85 42.80
CA SER A 574 0.23 9.17 41.52
C SER A 574 0.24 10.06 40.23
N PHE A 575 0.71 9.54 39.08
CA PHE A 575 0.62 10.21 37.74
C PHE A 575 0.50 9.19 36.57
N GLY A 576 -0.32 9.41 35.53
CA GLY A 576 -0.35 8.60 34.29
C GLY A 576 -0.46 9.44 33.01
N GLY A 577 0.25 9.10 31.93
CA GLY A 577 0.32 9.87 30.69
C GLY A 577 0.19 8.99 29.42
N SER A 578 -0.52 9.43 28.40
CA SER A 578 -0.84 8.66 27.18
C SER A 578 -0.98 9.59 25.99
N ILE A 579 -0.41 9.27 24.83
CA ILE A 579 -0.55 10.07 23.61
C ILE A 579 -0.62 9.10 22.42
N ALA A 580 -1.57 9.29 21.52
CA ALA A 580 -1.70 8.55 20.26
C ALA A 580 -1.82 9.54 19.11
N GLY A 581 -0.89 9.52 18.16
CA GLY A 581 -0.84 10.42 17.01
C GLY A 581 -0.84 9.66 15.70
N VAL A 582 -1.68 10.09 14.77
CA VAL A 582 -1.77 9.54 13.42
C VAL A 582 -1.62 10.66 12.40
N VAL A 583 -0.74 10.43 11.43
CA VAL A 583 -0.71 11.18 10.18
C VAL A 583 -0.79 10.20 9.02
N SER A 584 -1.80 10.36 8.19
CA SER A 584 -1.99 9.63 6.94
C SER A 584 -1.94 10.65 5.81
N VAL A 585 -0.92 10.59 4.95
CA VAL A 585 -0.83 11.40 3.73
C VAL A 585 -0.94 10.46 2.56
N ASN A 586 -1.96 10.66 1.72
CA ASN A 586 -2.21 9.85 0.55
C ASN A 586 -2.36 10.79 -0.65
N THR A 587 -1.55 10.57 -1.68
CA THR A 587 -1.59 11.37 -2.90
C THR A 587 -1.54 10.48 -4.11
N ILE A 588 -2.49 10.67 -5.02
CA ILE A 588 -2.53 10.04 -6.33
C ILE A 588 -2.47 11.14 -7.38
N GLU A 589 -1.50 11.04 -8.28
CA GLU A 589 -1.49 11.76 -9.56
C GLU A 589 -1.73 10.74 -10.67
N SER A 590 -2.79 10.93 -11.46
CA SER A 590 -3.11 10.07 -12.61
C SER A 590 -3.02 10.88 -13.90
N SER A 591 -2.30 10.40 -14.91
CA SER A 591 -2.21 11.06 -16.21
C SER A 591 -2.48 10.05 -17.31
N VAL A 592 -3.75 9.95 -17.71
CA VAL A 592 -4.24 8.98 -18.71
C VAL A 592 -4.50 9.69 -20.03
N ARG A 593 -3.94 9.17 -21.12
CA ARG A 593 -4.15 9.73 -22.46
C ARG A 593 -4.36 8.65 -23.52
N ALA A 594 -5.44 8.77 -24.27
CA ALA A 594 -5.65 8.06 -25.53
C ALA A 594 -5.63 9.08 -26.67
N SER A 595 -4.86 8.87 -27.73
CA SER A 595 -4.82 9.86 -28.80
C SER A 595 -4.49 9.35 -30.20
N ILE A 596 -5.08 10.02 -31.20
CA ILE A 596 -4.72 9.93 -32.61
C ILE A 596 -4.29 11.34 -33.05
N THR A 597 -3.00 11.53 -33.34
CA THR A 597 -2.45 12.87 -33.60
C THR A 597 -1.52 12.95 -34.80
N ASN A 598 -1.41 14.16 -35.35
CA ASN A 598 -0.42 14.53 -36.36
C ASN A 598 -0.44 13.65 -37.62
N THR A 599 -1.56 12.98 -37.91
CA THR A 599 -1.60 12.06 -39.06
C THR A 599 -1.39 12.85 -40.36
N PRO A 600 -0.45 12.44 -41.22
CA PRO A 600 0.02 13.28 -42.31
C PRO A 600 -1.07 13.51 -43.36
N VAL A 601 -1.11 14.72 -43.91
CA VAL A 601 -1.84 15.00 -45.16
C VAL A 601 -1.08 14.35 -46.31
N ILE A 602 -1.70 13.39 -46.99
CA ILE A 602 -1.07 12.63 -48.07
C ILE A 602 -0.61 13.56 -49.20
N VAL A 603 0.68 13.50 -49.54
CA VAL A 603 1.31 14.33 -50.58
C VAL A 603 1.25 13.70 -51.98
N ALA A 604 0.66 12.51 -52.14
CA ALA A 604 0.56 11.81 -53.43
C ALA A 604 -0.79 12.05 -54.17
N ALA A 605 -1.89 12.23 -53.43
CA ALA A 605 -3.17 12.70 -53.93
C ALA A 605 -3.95 13.28 -52.73
N PRO A 606 -4.52 14.49 -52.81
CA PRO A 606 -5.10 15.21 -51.66
C PRO A 606 -6.45 14.65 -51.15
N THR A 607 -6.79 13.39 -51.46
CA THR A 607 -8.13 12.81 -51.25
C THR A 607 -8.15 11.46 -50.54
N GLU A 608 -7.02 10.80 -50.30
CA GLU A 608 -7.00 9.51 -49.59
C GLU A 608 -7.00 9.72 -48.06
N PRO A 609 -7.75 8.93 -47.28
CA PRO A 609 -7.74 9.05 -45.83
C PRO A 609 -6.43 8.57 -45.19
N ALA A 610 -5.98 9.30 -44.16
CA ALA A 610 -4.84 8.90 -43.34
C ALA A 610 -5.23 7.82 -42.33
N ILE A 611 -6.46 7.85 -41.79
CA ILE A 611 -6.99 6.82 -40.90
C ILE A 611 -8.31 6.30 -41.48
N VAL A 612 -8.40 4.99 -41.71
CA VAL A 612 -9.62 4.30 -42.20
C VAL A 612 -9.88 3.07 -41.33
N ALA A 613 -11.13 2.90 -40.88
CA ALA A 613 -11.61 1.71 -40.18
C ALA A 613 -13.14 1.56 -40.37
N ASP A 614 -13.74 0.46 -39.93
CA ASP A 614 -15.20 0.34 -39.90
C ASP A 614 -15.82 1.25 -38.83
N SER A 615 -15.33 1.16 -37.59
CA SER A 615 -15.56 2.10 -36.50
C SER A 615 -14.23 2.57 -35.89
N ILE A 616 -14.22 3.74 -35.26
CA ILE A 616 -13.03 4.29 -34.59
C ILE A 616 -13.38 4.68 -33.15
N HIS A 617 -12.66 4.11 -32.19
CA HIS A 617 -12.87 4.31 -30.76
C HIS A 617 -11.58 4.85 -30.14
N VAL A 618 -11.65 6.04 -29.52
CA VAL A 618 -10.55 6.66 -28.76
C VAL A 618 -11.03 6.90 -27.34
N ILE A 619 -10.57 6.09 -26.39
CA ILE A 619 -11.11 6.05 -25.04
C ILE A 619 -10.01 6.22 -24.00
N ALA A 620 -10.14 7.24 -23.14
CA ALA A 620 -9.31 7.41 -21.95
C ALA A 620 -10.19 7.24 -20.70
N ASP A 621 -9.82 6.34 -19.79
CA ASP A 621 -10.56 6.05 -18.55
C ASP A 621 -9.63 6.08 -17.34
N ASP A 622 -9.86 7.03 -16.44
CA ASP A 622 -9.19 7.14 -15.13
C ASP A 622 -10.18 6.79 -14.01
N ALA A 623 -9.82 5.75 -13.26
CA ALA A 623 -10.58 5.20 -12.15
C ALA A 623 -9.72 5.19 -10.87
N SER A 624 -9.47 6.39 -10.35
CA SER A 624 -8.59 6.59 -9.19
C SER A 624 -9.35 6.71 -7.87
N ARG A 625 -8.78 6.12 -6.79
CA ARG A 625 -9.38 6.08 -5.46
C ARG A 625 -8.37 6.15 -4.30
N ILE A 626 -8.73 6.91 -3.27
CA ILE A 626 -8.08 6.88 -1.95
C ILE A 626 -9.08 6.42 -0.87
N GLY A 627 -8.81 5.28 -0.25
CA GLY A 627 -9.37 4.86 1.03
C GLY A 627 -8.37 5.13 2.15
N SER A 628 -8.72 5.96 3.13
CA SER A 628 -7.83 6.27 4.26
C SER A 628 -8.58 6.18 5.59
N VAL A 629 -8.09 5.31 6.47
CA VAL A 629 -8.52 5.19 7.87
C VAL A 629 -7.39 5.69 8.75
N ALA A 630 -7.64 6.78 9.47
CA ALA A 630 -6.75 7.35 10.47
C ALA A 630 -7.41 7.21 11.83
N GLY A 631 -6.78 6.43 12.71
CA GLY A 631 -7.32 6.04 14.01
C GLY A 631 -6.32 6.23 15.13
N ALA A 632 -6.53 7.27 15.94
CA ALA A 632 -5.74 7.48 17.14
C ALA A 632 -6.55 7.09 18.38
N ALA A 633 -5.98 6.29 19.29
CA ALA A 633 -6.61 5.93 20.54
C ALA A 633 -5.64 6.03 21.72
N SER A 634 -5.97 6.85 22.71
CA SER A 634 -5.16 7.15 23.88
C SER A 634 -5.98 6.97 25.16
N ILE A 635 -5.58 6.22 26.20
CA ILE A 635 -6.26 6.27 27.51
C ILE A 635 -5.30 6.22 28.73
N ALA A 636 -5.24 7.27 29.54
CA ALA A 636 -4.51 7.35 30.82
C ALA A 636 -5.33 6.82 32.02
N ALA A 637 -4.82 6.75 33.27
CA ALA A 637 -5.62 6.77 34.53
C ALA A 637 -4.76 6.61 35.84
N SER A 638 -5.21 7.00 37.05
CA SER A 638 -4.42 6.91 38.31
C SER A 638 -5.23 7.05 39.62
N VAL A 639 -5.19 6.18 40.65
CA VAL A 639 -6.20 6.22 41.77
C VAL A 639 -5.72 5.96 43.25
N THR A 640 -5.29 6.97 44.09
CA THR A 640 -5.36 6.97 45.62
C THR A 640 -5.22 8.37 46.35
N GLY A 641 -5.35 8.42 47.72
CA GLY A 641 -5.78 9.55 48.58
C GLY A 641 -4.81 10.47 49.36
N GLN A 642 -3.60 10.75 48.87
CA GLN A 642 -2.87 11.98 49.25
C GLN A 642 -2.25 12.82 48.11
N SER A 643 -2.08 12.37 46.86
CA SER A 643 -2.13 13.25 45.64
C SER A 643 -1.97 12.44 44.33
N GLY A 644 -2.81 12.64 43.29
CA GLY A 644 -2.81 11.89 42.01
C GLY A 644 -3.13 12.69 40.73
N ILE A 645 -2.67 12.26 39.54
CA ILE A 645 -2.88 12.92 38.22
C ILE A 645 -2.96 11.87 37.05
N ALA A 646 -3.69 12.10 35.95
CA ALA A 646 -3.72 11.27 34.73
C ALA A 646 -3.78 12.18 33.46
N GLY A 647 -3.42 11.71 32.25
CA GLY A 647 -3.26 12.56 31.06
C GLY A 647 -3.24 11.77 29.73
N SER A 648 -4.04 12.15 28.73
CA SER A 648 -4.32 11.40 27.49
C SER A 648 -4.45 12.35 26.29
N ILE A 649 -3.93 12.06 25.10
CA ILE A 649 -4.21 12.83 23.87
C ILE A 649 -4.30 11.88 22.67
N GLY A 650 -5.38 11.93 21.89
CA GLY A 650 -5.56 11.25 20.61
C GLY A 650 -5.65 12.27 19.47
N LEU A 651 -4.76 12.23 18.49
CA LEU A 651 -4.76 13.11 17.33
C LEU A 651 -4.71 12.30 16.05
N SER A 652 -5.62 12.61 15.13
CA SER A 652 -5.74 11.92 13.85
C SER A 652 -5.84 12.93 12.72
N LEU A 653 -4.86 12.90 11.82
CA LEU A 653 -4.80 13.74 10.62
C LEU A 653 -4.76 12.84 9.39
N ALA A 654 -5.72 13.02 8.49
CA ALA A 654 -5.73 12.41 7.17
C ALA A 654 -5.72 13.51 6.10
N PHE A 655 -4.73 13.48 5.23
CA PHE A 655 -4.63 14.36 4.07
C PHE A 655 -4.68 13.49 2.83
N ASN A 656 -5.73 13.68 2.02
CA ASN A 656 -5.96 12.89 0.82
C ASN A 656 -6.09 13.85 -0.35
N ASP A 657 -5.28 13.62 -1.37
CA ASP A 657 -5.22 14.48 -2.54
C ASP A 657 -5.23 13.60 -3.80
N LEU A 658 -6.22 13.84 -4.66
CA LEU A 658 -6.40 13.14 -5.92
C LEU A 658 -6.37 14.17 -7.04
N THR A 659 -5.33 14.11 -7.86
CA THR A 659 -5.07 15.05 -8.96
C THR A 659 -4.88 14.32 -10.28
N GLY A 660 -5.11 15.03 -11.39
CA GLY A 660 -4.83 14.55 -12.74
C GLY A 660 -6.09 14.31 -13.58
N GLY A 661 -6.19 13.16 -14.24
CA GLY A 661 -7.39 12.74 -14.96
C GLY A 661 -7.10 12.10 -16.33
N ALA A 662 -8.08 12.19 -17.22
CA ALA A 662 -8.09 11.52 -18.50
C ALA A 662 -8.24 12.50 -19.67
N ALA A 663 -7.58 12.20 -20.79
CA ALA A 663 -7.71 12.94 -22.04
C ALA A 663 -7.80 12.01 -23.26
N ALA A 664 -8.87 12.14 -24.04
CA ALA A 664 -9.07 11.47 -25.31
C ALA A 664 -8.99 12.49 -26.45
N LEU A 665 -7.96 12.40 -27.29
CA LEU A 665 -7.62 13.47 -28.25
C LEU A 665 -7.52 12.95 -29.68
N MET A 666 -8.21 13.61 -30.60
CA MET A 666 -8.00 13.48 -32.05
C MET A 666 -7.67 14.86 -32.63
N THR A 667 -6.39 15.15 -32.81
CA THR A 667 -5.94 16.49 -33.20
C THR A 667 -4.92 16.48 -34.32
N ASP A 668 -4.92 17.49 -35.18
CA ASP A 668 -3.93 17.64 -36.27
C ASP A 668 -3.90 16.46 -37.23
N ASN A 669 -5.06 15.88 -37.51
CA ASN A 669 -5.15 14.76 -38.42
C ASN A 669 -5.44 15.21 -39.84
N GLY A 670 -4.98 14.41 -40.81
CA GLY A 670 -5.38 14.52 -42.21
C GLY A 670 -6.86 14.18 -42.38
N ILE A 671 -7.17 13.28 -43.31
CA ILE A 671 -8.53 12.76 -43.48
C ILE A 671 -8.71 11.51 -42.61
N VAL A 672 -9.72 11.49 -41.74
CA VAL A 672 -10.14 10.35 -40.93
C VAL A 672 -11.50 9.87 -41.42
N GLU A 673 -11.65 8.57 -41.70
CA GLU A 673 -12.87 7.98 -42.26
C GLU A 673 -13.34 6.74 -41.49
N THR A 674 -14.64 6.67 -41.18
CA THR A 674 -15.32 5.42 -40.80
C THR A 674 -16.13 4.88 -41.98
N ARG A 675 -15.96 3.60 -42.32
CA ARG A 675 -16.60 2.97 -43.48
C ARG A 675 -18.07 2.62 -43.24
N THR A 676 -18.41 2.14 -42.05
CA THR A 676 -19.76 1.65 -41.74
C THR A 676 -20.28 2.11 -40.38
N GLY A 677 -19.42 2.18 -39.38
CA GLY A 677 -19.74 2.41 -37.97
C GLY A 677 -19.45 3.82 -37.46
N ASP A 678 -19.39 3.91 -36.14
CA ASP A 678 -19.36 5.16 -35.39
C ASP A 678 -17.92 5.68 -35.19
N LEU A 679 -17.80 6.98 -34.97
CA LEU A 679 -16.61 7.60 -34.41
C LEU A 679 -16.91 7.98 -32.95
N TYR A 680 -16.24 7.32 -32.01
CA TYR A 680 -16.42 7.49 -30.58
C TYR A 680 -15.13 8.01 -29.93
N VAL A 681 -15.15 9.25 -29.45
CA VAL A 681 -14.04 9.84 -28.67
C VAL A 681 -14.54 10.13 -27.28
N SER A 682 -14.04 9.42 -26.27
CA SER A 682 -14.53 9.59 -24.91
C SER A 682 -13.44 9.62 -23.86
N SER A 683 -13.60 10.56 -22.93
CA SER A 683 -12.75 10.69 -21.77
C SER A 683 -13.60 10.56 -20.51
N ILE A 684 -13.24 9.61 -19.65
CA ILE A 684 -13.95 9.32 -18.41
C ILE A 684 -12.99 9.51 -17.24
N SER A 685 -13.38 10.37 -16.30
CA SER A 685 -12.73 10.48 -14.99
C SER A 685 -13.78 10.15 -13.95
N ARG A 686 -13.65 9.02 -13.27
CA ARG A 686 -14.67 8.51 -12.35
C ARG A 686 -14.06 7.92 -11.09
N ALA A 687 -14.89 7.77 -10.07
CA ALA A 687 -14.54 6.97 -8.93
C ALA A 687 -14.58 5.47 -9.33
N ALA A 688 -13.66 4.67 -8.79
CA ALA A 688 -13.46 3.29 -9.22
C ALA A 688 -14.79 2.47 -9.23
N PRO A 689 -15.26 2.01 -10.41
CA PRO A 689 -16.45 1.18 -10.52
C PRO A 689 -16.18 -0.21 -9.91
N LEU A 690 -17.18 -0.80 -9.25
CA LEU A 690 -17.07 -2.14 -8.66
C LEU A 690 -17.83 -3.19 -9.49
N PHE A 691 -19.16 -3.10 -9.49
CA PHE A 691 -20.07 -4.01 -10.19
C PHE A 691 -21.47 -3.38 -10.25
N ASP A 692 -22.33 -3.96 -11.07
CA ASP A 692 -23.76 -3.69 -11.07
C ASP A 692 -24.53 -4.88 -10.45
N PHE A 693 -25.71 -4.62 -9.89
CA PHE A 693 -26.63 -5.68 -9.51
C PHE A 693 -28.09 -5.29 -9.75
N SER A 694 -28.94 -6.27 -10.04
CA SER A 694 -30.37 -6.03 -10.21
C SER A 694 -31.04 -5.81 -8.86
N LEU A 695 -31.85 -4.75 -8.76
CA LEU A 695 -32.61 -4.44 -7.55
C LEU A 695 -33.61 -5.56 -7.21
N ALA A 696 -34.32 -6.08 -8.22
CA ALA A 696 -35.39 -7.06 -8.02
C ALA A 696 -34.88 -8.41 -7.50
N THR A 697 -33.75 -8.90 -8.03
CA THR A 697 -33.16 -10.18 -7.57
C THR A 697 -32.63 -10.11 -6.14
N ASN A 698 -32.38 -8.91 -5.65
CA ASN A 698 -31.91 -8.64 -4.29
C ASN A 698 -33.03 -8.12 -3.36
N SER A 699 -34.31 -8.18 -3.79
CA SER A 699 -35.46 -7.70 -3.00
C SER A 699 -35.32 -6.23 -2.55
N LEU A 700 -34.85 -5.38 -3.47
CA LEU A 700 -34.67 -3.94 -3.30
C LEU A 700 -35.47 -3.20 -4.38
N SER A 701 -35.78 -1.92 -4.11
CA SER A 701 -36.33 -0.99 -5.08
C SER A 701 -35.82 0.42 -4.80
N ALA A 702 -35.87 1.31 -5.80
CA ALA A 702 -35.45 2.71 -5.61
C ALA A 702 -36.25 3.42 -4.51
N SER A 703 -37.55 3.12 -4.38
CA SER A 703 -38.39 3.70 -3.31
C SER A 703 -38.01 3.18 -1.93
N GLN A 704 -37.65 1.90 -1.81
CA GLN A 704 -37.18 1.31 -0.54
C GLN A 704 -35.83 1.89 -0.13
N LEU A 705 -34.94 2.18 -1.08
CA LEU A 705 -33.67 2.84 -0.80
C LEU A 705 -33.85 4.32 -0.39
N ASP A 706 -34.82 5.03 -0.97
CA ASP A 706 -35.20 6.38 -0.51
C ASP A 706 -35.83 6.37 0.90
N ASP A 707 -36.60 5.34 1.22
CA ASP A 707 -37.24 5.13 2.53
C ASP A 707 -36.17 4.89 3.60
N ALA A 708 -35.31 3.89 3.37
CA ALA A 708 -34.20 3.53 4.28
C ALA A 708 -33.10 4.59 4.43
N ALA A 709 -33.17 5.66 3.65
CA ALA A 709 -32.27 6.81 3.74
C ALA A 709 -32.90 8.00 4.52
N LYS A 710 -34.16 7.89 4.91
CA LYS A 710 -34.86 8.85 5.79
C LYS A 710 -34.88 8.31 7.21
N GLN A 711 -35.16 9.19 8.16
CA GLN A 711 -35.36 8.82 9.55
C GLN A 711 -36.72 9.41 9.94
N ASP A 712 -37.72 8.57 10.15
CA ASP A 712 -39.05 9.05 10.51
C ASP A 712 -39.13 9.33 12.03
N ASP A 713 -39.63 10.51 12.39
CA ASP A 713 -39.83 10.93 13.78
C ASP A 713 -41.05 10.22 14.39
N ASP A 714 -40.97 9.88 15.69
CA ASP A 714 -42.16 9.54 16.50
C ASP A 714 -43.06 10.78 16.59
N ASN A 715 -44.08 10.79 15.74
CA ASN A 715 -44.99 11.91 15.60
C ASN A 715 -46.14 11.87 16.64
N GLY A 716 -46.16 10.84 17.50
CA GLY A 716 -47.11 10.68 18.61
C GLY A 716 -48.57 10.43 18.20
N ASP A 717 -48.85 10.07 16.95
CA ASP A 717 -50.22 9.84 16.47
C ASP A 717 -50.78 8.45 16.83
N THR A 718 -49.92 7.47 17.16
CA THR A 718 -50.33 6.26 17.85
C THR A 718 -49.64 6.11 19.23
N VAL A 719 -50.47 6.00 20.27
CA VAL A 719 -50.01 6.07 21.68
C VAL A 719 -49.35 4.77 22.17
N ALA A 720 -49.31 3.72 21.33
CA ALA A 720 -48.93 2.36 21.72
C ALA A 720 -47.87 1.72 20.79
N ILE A 721 -47.49 2.38 19.71
CA ILE A 721 -46.46 1.92 18.78
C ILE A 721 -45.44 3.06 18.73
N ASP A 722 -44.16 2.72 18.86
CA ASP A 722 -43.07 3.63 18.59
C ASP A 722 -42.79 3.49 17.08
N GLU A 723 -43.37 4.38 16.26
CA GLU A 723 -43.24 4.32 14.80
C GLU A 723 -41.78 4.41 14.37
N ALA A 724 -40.95 5.19 15.09
CA ALA A 724 -39.52 5.30 14.83
C ALA A 724 -38.78 3.97 15.07
N ALA A 725 -39.19 3.18 16.07
CA ALA A 725 -38.64 1.84 16.30
C ALA A 725 -39.10 0.80 15.26
N VAL A 726 -40.33 0.93 14.74
CA VAL A 726 -40.86 0.06 13.67
C VAL A 726 -40.18 0.37 12.33
N ASP A 727 -40.02 1.65 12.01
CA ASP A 727 -39.33 2.16 10.83
C ASP A 727 -37.87 1.70 10.80
N ALA A 728 -37.13 1.93 11.88
CA ALA A 728 -35.75 1.47 12.02
C ALA A 728 -35.59 -0.06 11.88
N ALA A 729 -36.61 -0.84 12.24
CA ALA A 729 -36.60 -2.29 12.03
C ALA A 729 -36.86 -2.68 10.57
N ALA A 730 -37.72 -1.95 9.85
CA ALA A 730 -38.00 -2.14 8.43
C ALA A 730 -36.80 -1.73 7.56
N ASP A 731 -36.21 -0.57 7.84
CA ASP A 731 -35.00 -0.07 7.18
C ASP A 731 -33.82 -1.03 7.32
N LYS A 732 -33.67 -1.61 8.51
CA LYS A 732 -32.62 -2.60 8.76
C LYS A 732 -32.73 -3.81 7.82
N ILE A 733 -33.93 -4.23 7.44
CA ILE A 733 -34.13 -5.32 6.47
C ILE A 733 -33.62 -4.89 5.09
N ILE A 734 -33.94 -3.67 4.66
CA ILE A 734 -33.51 -3.10 3.38
C ILE A 734 -31.97 -2.97 3.35
N LEU A 735 -31.37 -2.45 4.40
CA LEU A 735 -29.92 -2.33 4.54
C LEU A 735 -29.23 -3.70 4.56
N ASN A 736 -29.84 -4.74 5.16
CA ASN A 736 -29.31 -6.10 5.13
C ASN A 736 -29.34 -6.71 3.72
N HIS A 737 -30.43 -6.51 2.96
CA HIS A 737 -30.48 -6.92 1.55
C HIS A 737 -29.42 -6.21 0.70
N LEU A 738 -29.23 -4.91 0.93
CA LEU A 738 -28.18 -4.14 0.27
C LEU A 738 -26.77 -4.65 0.66
N ALA A 739 -26.56 -4.99 1.93
CA ALA A 739 -25.32 -5.59 2.40
C ALA A 739 -25.03 -6.93 1.73
N ASP A 740 -26.04 -7.78 1.59
CA ASP A 740 -25.90 -9.09 0.95
C ASP A 740 -25.63 -8.95 -0.55
N ALA A 741 -26.27 -7.99 -1.23
CA ALA A 741 -25.99 -7.67 -2.63
C ALA A 741 -24.52 -7.23 -2.83
N LEU A 742 -24.02 -6.36 -1.94
CA LEU A 742 -22.62 -5.91 -1.98
C LEU A 742 -21.64 -7.07 -1.74
N ARG A 743 -21.92 -7.96 -0.79
CA ARG A 743 -21.10 -9.16 -0.53
C ARG A 743 -21.12 -10.14 -1.68
N ALA A 744 -22.28 -10.33 -2.32
CA ALA A 744 -22.40 -11.17 -3.50
C ALA A 744 -21.59 -10.61 -4.68
N GLY A 745 -21.47 -9.29 -4.78
CA GLY A 745 -20.56 -8.60 -5.71
C GLY A 745 -19.08 -8.64 -5.31
N GLY A 746 -18.73 -9.29 -4.20
CA GLY A 746 -17.34 -9.50 -3.75
C GLY A 746 -16.84 -8.50 -2.70
N GLU A 747 -17.66 -7.53 -2.26
CA GLU A 747 -17.24 -6.57 -1.25
C GLU A 747 -17.25 -7.16 0.16
N LYS A 748 -16.16 -6.95 0.88
CA LYS A 748 -16.08 -7.25 2.31
C LYS A 748 -16.61 -6.06 3.09
N LEU A 749 -17.89 -6.08 3.43
CA LEU A 749 -18.46 -5.10 4.34
C LEU A 749 -18.04 -5.43 5.78
N PRO A 750 -17.25 -4.57 6.44
CA PRO A 750 -16.85 -4.83 7.81
C PRO A 750 -18.07 -4.83 8.73
N THR A 751 -18.20 -5.91 9.51
CA THR A 751 -19.27 -6.08 10.51
C THR A 751 -18.98 -5.36 11.83
N ALA A 752 -17.82 -4.71 11.91
CA ALA A 752 -17.39 -3.86 13.00
C ALA A 752 -16.68 -2.61 12.44
N ASP A 753 -16.94 -1.46 13.05
CA ASP A 753 -16.13 -0.25 12.84
C ASP A 753 -14.66 -0.58 13.13
N THR A 754 -13.76 -0.30 12.18
CA THR A 754 -12.31 -0.49 12.32
C THR A 754 -11.74 0.34 13.47
N LEU A 755 -12.48 1.33 13.95
CA LEU A 755 -12.09 2.35 14.92
C LEU A 755 -12.86 2.27 16.25
N ARG A 756 -14.04 1.61 16.31
CA ARG A 756 -14.80 1.42 17.56
C ARG A 756 -14.85 -0.04 18.01
N GLY A 757 -14.40 -0.28 19.25
CA GLY A 757 -14.55 -1.56 19.95
C GLY A 757 -15.99 -1.83 20.35
N GLY A 758 -16.82 -2.27 19.41
CA GLY A 758 -18.23 -2.63 19.65
C GLY A 758 -18.45 -4.08 20.09
N TRP A 759 -17.44 -4.75 20.67
CA TRP A 759 -17.52 -6.16 21.08
C TRP A 759 -17.15 -6.36 22.55
N THR A 760 -17.80 -7.30 23.23
CA THR A 760 -17.59 -7.60 24.65
C THR A 760 -16.33 -8.46 24.91
N TYR A 761 -16.04 -9.43 24.03
CA TYR A 761 -14.87 -10.31 24.12
C TYR A 761 -14.26 -10.60 22.74
N THR A 762 -13.13 -11.29 22.73
CA THR A 762 -12.47 -11.84 21.54
C THR A 762 -12.29 -13.36 21.69
N THR A 763 -11.96 -14.05 20.60
CA THR A 763 -11.60 -15.48 20.66
C THR A 763 -10.30 -15.75 21.44
N GLY A 764 -9.47 -14.74 21.67
CA GLY A 764 -8.26 -14.85 22.50
C GLY A 764 -8.51 -14.81 24.01
N ASP A 765 -9.74 -14.49 24.45
CA ASP A 765 -10.05 -14.26 25.87
C ASP A 765 -10.20 -15.53 26.72
N GLY A 766 -10.13 -16.71 26.11
CA GLY A 766 -10.23 -18.00 26.79
C GLY A 766 -11.59 -18.21 27.47
N VAL A 767 -11.58 -18.80 28.67
CA VAL A 767 -12.81 -19.11 29.42
C VAL A 767 -13.46 -17.85 30.01
N LYS A 768 -14.68 -17.55 29.57
CA LYS A 768 -15.51 -16.43 30.06
C LYS A 768 -16.91 -16.88 30.44
N SER A 769 -17.48 -16.22 31.46
CA SER A 769 -18.91 -16.32 31.77
C SER A 769 -19.69 -15.42 30.83
N ILE A 770 -20.22 -15.99 29.75
CA ILE A 770 -20.91 -15.24 28.71
C ILE A 770 -22.43 -15.23 28.93
N GLN A 771 -23.05 -14.07 28.74
CA GLN A 771 -24.49 -13.81 28.91
C GLN A 771 -25.13 -13.43 27.58
N SER A 772 -26.44 -13.67 27.44
CA SER A 772 -27.19 -13.27 26.24
C SER A 772 -27.03 -11.76 25.97
N GLY A 773 -26.83 -11.39 24.72
CA GLY A 773 -26.54 -10.03 24.28
C GLY A 773 -25.06 -9.63 24.27
N GLN A 774 -24.16 -10.45 24.85
CA GLN A 774 -22.73 -10.17 24.81
C GLN A 774 -22.12 -10.60 23.48
N THR A 775 -21.20 -9.79 22.94
CA THR A 775 -20.65 -10.01 21.60
C THR A 775 -19.19 -10.45 21.66
N VAL A 776 -18.78 -11.30 20.71
CA VAL A 776 -17.42 -11.81 20.56
C VAL A 776 -16.92 -11.51 19.15
N ARG A 777 -15.74 -10.90 19.05
CA ARG A 777 -15.03 -10.73 17.78
C ARG A 777 -14.07 -11.90 17.56
N LEU A 778 -14.14 -12.52 16.39
CA LEU A 778 -13.22 -13.58 15.98
C LEU A 778 -11.93 -12.96 15.47
N GLU A 779 -10.78 -13.50 15.87
CA GLU A 779 -9.50 -13.13 15.25
C GLU A 779 -9.49 -13.47 13.75
N ALA A 780 -8.76 -12.71 12.93
CA ALA A 780 -8.68 -12.93 11.48
C ALA A 780 -8.18 -14.36 11.13
N GLY A 781 -7.36 -14.94 12.00
CA GLY A 781 -6.84 -16.30 11.90
C GLY A 781 -7.77 -17.40 12.46
N TYR A 782 -8.94 -17.09 13.01
CA TYR A 782 -9.83 -18.09 13.61
C TYR A 782 -10.38 -19.06 12.56
N ARG A 783 -10.38 -20.37 12.86
CA ARG A 783 -10.77 -21.42 11.91
C ARG A 783 -11.76 -22.46 12.47
N LEU A 784 -12.20 -22.32 13.72
CA LEU A 784 -13.04 -23.33 14.40
C LEU A 784 -14.55 -23.12 14.22
N GLY A 785 -14.95 -22.37 13.19
CA GLY A 785 -16.36 -22.05 12.89
C GLY A 785 -16.65 -20.55 13.00
N GLY A 786 -17.55 -20.05 12.14
CA GLY A 786 -17.76 -18.62 11.91
C GLY A 786 -16.72 -18.01 10.95
N VAL A 787 -16.86 -16.70 10.67
CA VAL A 787 -15.97 -15.96 9.78
C VAL A 787 -14.97 -15.17 10.61
N GLY A 788 -13.67 -15.46 10.44
CA GLY A 788 -12.60 -14.73 11.12
C GLY A 788 -12.63 -13.23 10.80
N GLY A 789 -12.60 -12.38 11.83
CA GLY A 789 -12.73 -10.93 11.71
C GLY A 789 -14.12 -10.38 12.06
N ASP A 790 -15.17 -11.23 12.02
CA ASP A 790 -16.55 -10.81 12.28
C ASP A 790 -16.95 -10.85 13.76
N ARG A 791 -18.07 -10.19 14.06
CA ARG A 791 -18.69 -10.11 15.40
C ARG A 791 -19.90 -11.04 15.51
N TYR A 792 -19.98 -11.75 16.63
CA TYR A 792 -21.09 -12.65 16.96
C TYR A 792 -21.65 -12.34 18.34
N GLU A 793 -22.96 -12.17 18.44
CA GLU A 793 -23.71 -12.01 19.68
C GLU A 793 -24.10 -13.37 20.24
N TYR A 794 -23.84 -13.59 21.51
CA TYR A 794 -24.29 -14.76 22.23
C TYR A 794 -25.78 -14.62 22.53
N ILE A 795 -26.58 -15.62 22.14
CA ILE A 795 -28.04 -15.63 22.32
C ILE A 795 -28.50 -16.73 23.29
N GLY A 796 -27.56 -17.46 23.89
CA GLY A 796 -27.84 -18.54 24.83
C GLY A 796 -28.01 -18.08 26.29
N ALA A 797 -28.30 -19.03 27.18
CA ALA A 797 -28.33 -18.80 28.62
C ALA A 797 -26.92 -18.56 29.18
N THR A 798 -26.82 -17.81 30.28
CA THR A 798 -25.55 -17.50 30.94
C THR A 798 -24.77 -18.76 31.29
N VAL A 799 -23.55 -18.91 30.76
CA VAL A 799 -22.72 -20.09 31.00
C VAL A 799 -21.23 -19.78 30.80
N SER A 800 -20.37 -20.53 31.48
CA SER A 800 -18.92 -20.44 31.27
C SER A 800 -18.52 -21.20 30.00
N ARG A 801 -17.87 -20.52 29.05
CA ARG A 801 -17.39 -21.08 27.78
C ARG A 801 -15.99 -20.61 27.47
N ASP A 802 -15.16 -21.49 26.92
CA ASP A 802 -13.90 -21.11 26.32
C ASP A 802 -14.14 -20.55 24.92
N LEU A 803 -13.96 -19.23 24.76
CA LEU A 803 -14.21 -18.51 23.52
C LEU A 803 -13.19 -18.87 22.42
N GLY A 804 -12.01 -19.40 22.78
CA GLY A 804 -11.00 -19.81 21.80
C GLY A 804 -11.29 -21.14 21.11
N THR A 805 -12.33 -21.86 21.55
CA THR A 805 -12.69 -23.19 21.06
C THR A 805 -14.15 -23.33 20.63
N GLN A 806 -14.92 -22.23 20.59
CA GLN A 806 -16.33 -22.27 20.20
C GLN A 806 -16.52 -22.36 18.68
N ASP A 807 -17.59 -23.04 18.25
CA ASP A 807 -18.09 -22.94 16.87
C ASP A 807 -19.10 -21.79 16.75
N TYR A 808 -18.68 -20.71 16.10
CA TYR A 808 -19.51 -19.51 15.89
C TYR A 808 -20.45 -19.61 14.68
N SER A 809 -20.39 -20.69 13.90
CA SER A 809 -21.39 -20.96 12.86
C SER A 809 -22.71 -21.50 13.42
N ASN A 810 -22.72 -21.92 14.69
CA ASN A 810 -23.91 -22.43 15.35
C ASN A 810 -24.91 -21.31 15.68
N SER A 811 -25.89 -21.14 14.80
CA SER A 811 -26.96 -20.13 14.89
C SER A 811 -27.93 -20.31 16.06
N SER A 812 -27.87 -21.44 16.79
CA SER A 812 -28.67 -21.65 18.01
C SER A 812 -28.02 -21.04 19.26
N VAL A 813 -26.73 -20.67 19.17
CA VAL A 813 -25.92 -20.15 20.27
C VAL A 813 -25.36 -18.77 19.95
N TRP A 814 -25.04 -18.53 18.68
CA TRP A 814 -24.39 -17.33 18.19
C TRP A 814 -25.19 -16.71 17.06
N ARG A 815 -25.44 -15.41 17.14
CA ARG A 815 -25.99 -14.60 16.05
C ARG A 815 -24.90 -13.72 15.49
N ARG A 816 -24.62 -13.82 14.18
CA ARG A 816 -23.70 -12.87 13.53
C ARG A 816 -24.29 -11.47 13.61
N VAL A 817 -23.48 -10.48 13.96
CA VAL A 817 -23.94 -9.09 14.06
C VAL A 817 -23.80 -8.42 12.69
N ASP A 818 -24.89 -7.78 12.24
CA ASP A 818 -24.95 -7.09 10.95
C ASP A 818 -24.03 -5.85 10.91
N PRO A 819 -23.53 -5.46 9.72
CA PRO A 819 -22.71 -4.28 9.55
C PRO A 819 -23.53 -3.00 9.80
N GLU A 820 -22.91 -2.00 10.41
CA GLU A 820 -23.52 -0.68 10.53
C GLU A 820 -23.48 0.00 9.16
N LEU A 821 -24.64 0.20 8.55
CA LEU A 821 -24.80 0.87 7.26
C LEU A 821 -25.61 2.14 7.46
N LYS A 822 -25.19 3.23 6.81
CA LYS A 822 -25.94 4.47 6.72
C LYS A 822 -26.15 4.81 5.26
N LEU A 823 -27.40 4.98 4.87
CA LEU A 823 -27.78 5.36 3.53
C LEU A 823 -28.21 6.84 3.54
N SER A 824 -27.84 7.58 2.50
CA SER A 824 -28.23 8.98 2.32
C SER A 824 -28.61 9.23 0.88
N ILE A 825 -29.64 10.05 0.66
CA ILE A 825 -30.11 10.37 -0.69
C ILE A 825 -29.16 11.40 -1.34
N LEU A 826 -28.62 11.10 -2.52
CA LEU A 826 -27.90 12.07 -3.36
C LEU A 826 -28.86 12.71 -4.36
N GLU A 827 -29.63 11.87 -5.05
CA GLU A 827 -30.74 12.29 -5.92
C GLU A 827 -31.91 11.32 -5.71
N PRO A 828 -33.09 11.79 -5.25
CA PRO A 828 -34.24 10.93 -4.96
C PRO A 828 -34.59 10.00 -6.12
N GLY A 829 -34.73 8.71 -5.82
CA GLY A 829 -35.10 7.68 -6.78
C GLY A 829 -34.04 7.37 -7.85
N LYS A 830 -32.84 7.95 -7.78
CA LYS A 830 -31.78 7.75 -8.78
C LYS A 830 -30.41 7.44 -8.21
N SER A 831 -30.01 8.06 -7.11
CA SER A 831 -28.70 7.81 -6.51
C SER A 831 -28.65 8.03 -5.01
N TRP A 832 -27.86 7.19 -4.35
CA TRP A 832 -27.67 7.15 -2.90
C TRP A 832 -26.19 7.04 -2.54
N LEU A 833 -25.83 7.58 -1.37
CA LEU A 833 -24.54 7.39 -0.73
C LEU A 833 -24.72 6.39 0.40
N LEU A 834 -24.08 5.23 0.28
CA LEU A 834 -23.98 4.25 1.35
C LEU A 834 -22.64 4.43 2.06
N VAL A 835 -22.67 4.58 3.38
CA VAL A 835 -21.50 4.66 4.24
C VAL A 835 -21.53 3.47 5.21
N THR A 836 -20.48 2.68 5.22
CA THR A 836 -20.31 1.54 6.16
C THR A 836 -19.72 2.00 7.49
N GLY A 837 -19.76 1.14 8.51
CA GLY A 837 -19.28 1.44 9.86
C GLY A 837 -17.77 1.74 9.96
N ASP A 838 -16.96 1.28 9.01
CA ASP A 838 -15.53 1.64 8.86
C ASP A 838 -15.32 2.92 8.01
N GLY A 839 -16.43 3.58 7.62
CA GLY A 839 -16.55 4.77 6.78
C GLY A 839 -16.12 4.62 5.32
N SER A 840 -16.00 3.38 4.83
CA SER A 840 -16.02 3.14 3.39
C SER A 840 -17.32 3.71 2.81
N SER A 841 -17.22 4.49 1.73
CA SER A 841 -18.38 5.09 1.08
C SER A 841 -18.54 4.59 -0.35
N TYR A 842 -19.79 4.25 -0.68
CA TYR A 842 -20.21 3.72 -1.96
C TYR A 842 -21.28 4.65 -2.53
N THR A 843 -21.10 5.05 -3.76
CA THR A 843 -22.16 5.66 -4.56
C THR A 843 -22.92 4.54 -5.24
N LEU A 844 -24.24 4.54 -5.03
CA LEU A 844 -25.18 3.63 -5.64
C LEU A 844 -25.98 4.45 -6.64
N LYS A 845 -25.90 4.12 -7.93
CA LYS A 845 -26.56 4.87 -9.00
C LYS A 845 -27.39 3.93 -9.86
N LEU A 846 -28.61 4.30 -10.20
CA LEU A 846 -29.36 3.56 -11.22
C LEU A 846 -28.63 3.66 -12.57
N SER A 847 -28.44 2.51 -13.23
CA SER A 847 -27.77 2.50 -14.53
C SER A 847 -28.56 3.31 -15.55
N ALA A 848 -27.86 4.16 -16.30
CA ALA A 848 -28.46 4.90 -17.42
C ALA A 848 -28.83 3.97 -18.58
N ALA A 849 -28.15 2.83 -18.70
CA ALA A 849 -28.44 1.80 -19.70
C ALA A 849 -29.59 0.87 -19.28
N ASP A 850 -29.74 0.60 -17.97
CA ASP A 850 -30.79 -0.27 -17.43
C ASP A 850 -31.25 0.19 -16.02
N ALA A 851 -32.39 0.87 -15.96
CA ALA A 851 -32.96 1.40 -14.71
C ALA A 851 -33.42 0.31 -13.70
N SER A 852 -33.30 -0.98 -14.03
CA SER A 852 -33.53 -2.08 -13.08
C SER A 852 -32.27 -2.47 -12.30
N LYS A 853 -31.11 -1.92 -12.68
CA LYS A 853 -29.81 -2.21 -12.08
C LYS A 853 -29.24 -1.01 -11.34
N LEU A 854 -28.53 -1.32 -10.26
CA LEU A 854 -27.78 -0.38 -9.45
C LEU A 854 -26.30 -0.57 -9.74
N GLU A 855 -25.66 0.45 -10.29
CA GLU A 855 -24.21 0.57 -10.45
C GLU A 855 -23.60 0.97 -9.11
N VAL A 856 -22.64 0.18 -8.64
CA VAL A 856 -21.91 0.43 -7.39
C VAL A 856 -20.53 0.94 -7.75
N SER A 857 -20.19 2.13 -7.28
CA SER A 857 -18.83 2.68 -7.32
C SER A 857 -18.41 3.12 -5.93
N LYS A 858 -17.12 2.99 -5.57
CA LYS A 858 -16.62 3.63 -4.34
C LYS A 858 -16.50 5.14 -4.55
N SER A 859 -16.52 5.95 -3.50
CA SER A 859 -16.14 7.36 -3.61
C SER A 859 -14.67 7.50 -4.01
N SER A 860 -14.32 8.51 -4.82
CA SER A 860 -12.93 8.78 -5.23
C SER A 860 -12.02 9.01 -4.02
N ILE A 861 -12.56 9.65 -2.98
CA ILE A 861 -11.93 9.70 -1.66
C ILE A 861 -12.94 9.26 -0.61
N SER A 862 -12.57 8.25 0.17
CA SER A 862 -13.24 7.81 1.38
C SER A 862 -12.22 7.90 2.52
N ALA A 863 -12.45 8.83 3.43
CA ALA A 863 -11.51 9.13 4.51
C ALA A 863 -12.23 9.17 5.84
N VAL A 864 -11.74 8.40 6.79
CA VAL A 864 -12.21 8.39 8.17
C VAL A 864 -11.07 8.83 9.06
N SER A 865 -11.32 9.85 9.86
CA SER A 865 -10.41 10.29 10.91
C SER A 865 -11.14 10.17 12.23
N VAL A 866 -10.63 9.33 13.13
CA VAL A 866 -11.17 9.17 14.47
C VAL A 866 -10.06 9.34 15.48
N ALA A 867 -10.35 10.15 16.48
CA ALA A 867 -9.52 10.32 17.64
C ALA A 867 -10.29 9.89 18.89
N ALA A 868 -9.69 9.02 19.67
CA ALA A 868 -10.17 8.57 20.96
C ALA A 868 -9.15 8.96 22.04
N SER A 869 -9.64 9.50 23.14
CA SER A 869 -8.84 9.92 24.29
C SER A 869 -9.64 9.63 25.55
N MET A 870 -9.08 9.07 26.62
CA MET A 870 -9.72 9.14 27.94
C MET A 870 -8.67 9.14 29.07
N GLY A 871 -8.92 9.77 30.21
CA GLY A 871 -8.00 9.74 31.35
C GLY A 871 -8.78 9.73 32.65
N ILE A 872 -8.47 8.85 33.61
CA ILE A 872 -9.30 8.74 34.84
C ILE A 872 -8.48 8.60 36.11
N GLY A 873 -8.64 9.50 37.09
CA GLY A 873 -7.95 9.36 38.38
C GLY A 873 -8.82 9.62 39.62
N ILE A 874 -8.58 8.94 40.75
CA ILE A 874 -9.51 8.93 41.92
C ILE A 874 -8.76 8.78 43.27
N GLY A 875 -9.12 9.51 44.35
CA GLY A 875 -8.42 9.44 45.65
C GLY A 875 -9.28 9.88 46.86
N GLY A 876 -8.81 9.63 48.10
CA GLY A 876 -9.50 9.95 49.37
C GLY A 876 -9.34 11.38 49.96
N GLN A 877 -8.39 12.20 49.49
CA GLN A 877 -8.32 13.66 49.74
C GLN A 877 -7.90 14.54 48.51
N SER A 878 -7.31 14.00 47.41
CA SER A 878 -7.25 14.66 46.05
C SER A 878 -6.83 13.69 44.91
N GLY A 879 -7.34 13.89 43.67
CA GLY A 879 -6.99 13.15 42.42
C GLY A 879 -7.34 13.94 41.12
N ILE A 880 -6.52 13.85 40.06
CA ILE A 880 -6.65 14.67 38.82
C ILE A 880 -6.49 13.79 37.55
N ALA A 881 -7.12 14.14 36.41
CA ALA A 881 -7.07 13.41 35.13
C ALA A 881 -7.28 14.33 33.90
N LEU A 882 -6.61 14.09 32.76
CA LEU A 882 -6.66 14.93 31.55
C LEU A 882 -6.74 14.07 30.28
N SER A 883 -7.45 14.56 29.25
CA SER A 883 -7.73 13.88 27.96
C SER A 883 -7.89 14.90 26.83
N GLY A 884 -7.57 14.57 25.58
CA GLY A 884 -7.90 15.41 24.42
C GLY A 884 -7.98 14.63 23.11
N ALA A 885 -9.00 14.90 22.27
CA ALA A 885 -9.23 14.24 20.98
C ALA A 885 -9.40 15.25 19.86
N GLY A 886 -8.68 15.08 18.74
CA GLY A 886 -8.81 15.91 17.54
C GLY A 886 -8.68 15.05 16.29
N ALA A 887 -9.69 15.11 15.42
CA ALA A 887 -9.72 14.37 14.17
C ALA A 887 -9.99 15.33 13.02
N VAL A 888 -9.07 15.35 12.04
CA VAL A 888 -9.21 16.11 10.81
C VAL A 888 -8.99 15.17 9.63
N ALA A 889 -9.85 15.30 8.63
CA ALA A 889 -9.65 14.74 7.30
C ALA A 889 -9.79 15.88 6.28
N ILE A 890 -8.76 16.11 5.49
CA ILE A 890 -8.78 17.05 4.36
C ILE A 890 -8.72 16.23 3.08
N ASN A 891 -9.73 16.40 2.24
CA ASN A 891 -9.84 15.71 0.96
C ASN A 891 -9.86 16.76 -0.15
N SER A 892 -8.95 16.65 -1.11
CA SER A 892 -8.95 17.45 -2.33
C SER A 892 -9.05 16.53 -3.54
N VAL A 893 -9.95 16.87 -4.46
CA VAL A 893 -10.10 16.18 -5.74
C VAL A 893 -10.04 17.24 -6.83
N GLN A 894 -9.02 17.16 -7.68
CA GLN A 894 -8.81 18.04 -8.83
C GLN A 894 -8.53 17.17 -10.05
N THR A 895 -9.60 16.60 -10.62
CA THR A 895 -9.53 15.75 -11.81
C THR A 895 -10.17 16.43 -13.01
N GLN A 896 -9.61 16.22 -14.20
CA GLN A 896 -10.17 16.70 -15.46
C GLN A 896 -10.43 15.54 -16.42
N ALA A 897 -11.56 15.59 -17.14
CA ALA A 897 -11.83 14.74 -18.28
C ALA A 897 -11.95 15.62 -19.52
N GLU A 898 -11.20 15.29 -20.57
CA GLU A 898 -11.16 16.09 -21.80
C GLU A 898 -11.28 15.19 -23.03
N ALA A 899 -12.35 15.35 -23.80
CA ALA A 899 -12.54 14.70 -25.09
C ALA A 899 -12.52 15.78 -26.20
N ILE A 900 -11.54 15.71 -27.12
CA ILE A 900 -11.37 16.72 -28.16
C ILE A 900 -11.19 16.06 -29.53
N VAL A 901 -11.94 16.60 -30.51
CA VAL A 901 -11.64 16.46 -31.94
C VAL A 901 -11.37 17.85 -32.49
N ASP A 902 -10.13 18.12 -32.89
CA ASP A 902 -9.70 19.42 -33.40
C ASP A 902 -8.81 19.27 -34.64
N ARG A 903 -8.76 20.29 -35.52
CA ARG A 903 -7.87 20.37 -36.69
C ARG A 903 -7.77 19.04 -37.48
N SER A 904 -8.91 18.39 -37.71
CA SER A 904 -9.02 17.09 -38.38
C SER A 904 -10.14 17.12 -39.42
N ALA A 905 -9.92 16.56 -40.63
CA ALA A 905 -10.99 16.38 -41.62
C ALA A 905 -11.64 15.01 -41.42
N VAL A 906 -12.89 14.97 -40.96
CA VAL A 906 -13.53 13.72 -40.52
C VAL A 906 -14.75 13.39 -41.39
N THR A 907 -14.82 12.16 -41.90
CA THR A 907 -15.99 11.57 -42.56
C THR A 907 -16.47 10.38 -41.74
N VAL A 908 -17.71 10.42 -41.24
CA VAL A 908 -18.27 9.35 -40.38
C VAL A 908 -19.51 8.77 -41.05
N ALA A 909 -19.53 7.46 -41.28
CA ALA A 909 -20.69 6.75 -41.84
C ALA A 909 -21.84 6.60 -40.83
N GLY A 910 -21.50 6.28 -39.57
CA GLY A 910 -22.42 6.19 -38.45
C GLY A 910 -22.60 7.51 -37.70
N LYS A 911 -22.64 7.44 -36.36
CA LYS A 911 -22.70 8.59 -35.46
C LYS A 911 -21.30 9.02 -35.04
N MET A 912 -21.12 10.33 -34.92
CA MET A 912 -19.98 10.91 -34.23
C MET A 912 -20.40 11.28 -32.82
N ASN A 913 -19.69 10.75 -31.82
CA ASN A 913 -19.90 11.09 -30.41
C ASN A 913 -18.56 11.51 -29.78
N VAL A 914 -18.58 12.67 -29.14
CA VAL A 914 -17.46 13.22 -28.37
C VAL A 914 -18.00 13.50 -26.98
N SER A 915 -17.58 12.73 -25.97
CA SER A 915 -18.21 12.73 -24.64
C SER A 915 -17.24 12.59 -23.48
#